data_AF-K0R9I6-F1
#
_entry.id   AF-K0R9I6-F1
#
_cell.length_a   1.000
_cell.length_b   1.000
_cell.length_c   1.000
_cell.angle_alpha   90.00
_cell.angle_beta   90.00
_cell.angle_gamma   90.00
#
_symmetry.space_group_name_H-M   'P 1'
#
loop_
_entity.id
_entity.type
_entity.pdbx_description
1 polymer ?
#
loop_
_entity_poly.entity_id
_entity_poly.type
_entity_poly.pdbx_seq_one_letter_code
_entity_poly.pdbx_strand_id
1 'polypeptide(L)'
;MLPQRHTVATAIYVLSILIYLHPLTLAPTPSVAHTNLESPDDSFGWTLIHAPAPQLDELHITSKDHHDVNPPLDGTSWMDAWSNDYWGRPLSFESSHKSWRPVSVWSFRMIKGGRLGGIALGLVGKVLGSISNSSLQVFGLGYEGSPSLFEVLNDPRSTEPASDLFVHRVVNVLIHAAIVQLVGVVAALIFADDASGTKHQGKVHFWTRILSMIIFALHPVHVEAVANIANRPHILALLFNATLLDPGTPLLAFAALSSMALLSAETAIFQFPAIIMTMIAVRYREIRNNVGSCRKEDESEEQKPFIQQAIVSILPRAVLLSMVAAVYLVYRYSSDSLSIPRGLIRPAENPFYAKVDANEWSYGQRLVNYSFILSLHILKSLGVELIGFSHEYGYDCIPEIQALKTVDGVPVLMVDLRLLVPVILASLAIALLVRVWLGTPIGKDSNQAAPETLGRFVADRVVVASSFGISIFVGRVLAIFMLGRLDSPRDECADIQWLNGRRLPRPFFVAAFCLYLATRTHNRTADWMDSMALLGSSLKSCPRSIKSNLEMSKLYSGLVPHKLDLDRATSLITTAQSIDPSYCDVHQQFAHVYFQQSKYIEFEEEMVKSLLCPFTMGQAMNNWQQYWKVILQDSRNTEAKLRYQNYMTRIQVEVEESEREGRELA
;
A
#
# COMPACT_ATOMS: atom_id res chain seq x y z
N MET A 1 -33.16 -12.52 20.33
CA MET A 1 -32.17 -11.45 20.02
C MET A 1 -30.86 -11.97 19.39
N LEU A 2 -30.50 -13.26 19.50
CA LEU A 2 -29.34 -13.85 18.78
C LEU A 2 -29.43 -13.82 17.23
N PRO A 3 -30.57 -14.12 16.56
CA PRO A 3 -30.61 -14.14 15.09
C PRO A 3 -30.36 -12.76 14.46
N GLN A 4 -30.81 -11.68 15.11
CA GLN A 4 -30.56 -10.30 14.65
C GLN A 4 -29.08 -9.88 14.71
N ARG A 5 -28.27 -10.48 15.60
CA ARG A 5 -26.84 -10.13 15.72
C ARG A 5 -26.01 -10.74 14.60
N HIS A 6 -26.36 -11.95 14.17
CA HIS A 6 -25.70 -12.60 13.04
C HIS A 6 -26.05 -11.92 11.70
N THR A 7 -27.30 -11.53 11.50
CA THR A 7 -27.72 -10.87 10.24
C THR A 7 -27.01 -9.54 10.00
N VAL A 8 -26.79 -8.72 11.05
CA VAL A 8 -26.08 -7.44 10.91
C VAL A 8 -24.59 -7.63 10.61
N ALA A 9 -23.92 -8.58 11.28
CA ALA A 9 -22.52 -8.88 11.01
C ALA A 9 -22.31 -9.39 9.56
N THR A 10 -23.22 -10.23 9.08
CA THR A 10 -23.24 -10.70 7.69
C THR A 10 -23.51 -9.56 6.71
N ALA A 11 -24.43 -8.63 7.02
CA ALA A 11 -24.71 -7.48 6.16
C ALA A 11 -23.48 -6.56 6.01
N ILE A 12 -22.69 -6.36 7.08
CA ILE A 12 -21.46 -5.55 7.02
C ILE A 12 -20.37 -6.29 6.24
N TYR A 13 -20.28 -7.61 6.40
CA TYR A 13 -19.40 -8.43 5.56
C TYR A 13 -19.72 -8.25 4.08
N VAL A 14 -21.00 -8.35 3.71
CA VAL A 14 -21.47 -8.12 2.33
C VAL A 14 -21.16 -6.69 1.88
N LEU A 15 -21.41 -5.67 2.72
CA LEU A 15 -21.07 -4.27 2.41
C LEU A 15 -19.57 -4.09 2.13
N SER A 16 -18.70 -4.67 2.95
CA SER A 16 -17.25 -4.60 2.79
C SER A 16 -16.77 -5.26 1.49
N ILE A 17 -17.50 -6.25 0.98
CA ILE A 17 -17.21 -6.86 -0.31
C ILE A 17 -17.72 -5.97 -1.45
N LEU A 18 -18.97 -5.53 -1.38
CA LEU A 18 -19.63 -4.81 -2.47
C LEU A 18 -18.95 -3.48 -2.82
N ILE A 19 -18.41 -2.76 -1.84
CA ILE A 19 -17.76 -1.47 -2.08
C ILE A 19 -16.53 -1.57 -2.99
N TYR A 20 -15.76 -2.65 -2.87
CA TYR A 20 -14.61 -2.91 -3.73
C TYR A 20 -15.02 -3.64 -5.02
N LEU A 21 -15.95 -4.59 -4.90
CA LEU A 21 -16.33 -5.47 -6.00
C LEU A 21 -17.05 -4.72 -7.13
N HIS A 22 -17.73 -3.62 -6.81
CA HIS A 22 -18.38 -2.81 -7.84
C HIS A 22 -17.39 -2.17 -8.83
N PRO A 23 -16.42 -1.33 -8.41
CA PRO A 23 -15.38 -0.83 -9.31
C PRO A 23 -14.64 -1.96 -10.06
N LEU A 24 -14.34 -3.06 -9.37
CA LEU A 24 -13.67 -4.24 -9.93
C LEU A 24 -14.41 -4.90 -11.09
N THR A 25 -15.74 -4.77 -11.14
CA THR A 25 -16.60 -5.45 -12.13
C THR A 25 -17.10 -4.54 -13.23
N LEU A 26 -17.13 -3.22 -13.00
CA LEU A 26 -17.50 -2.23 -14.02
C LEU A 26 -16.36 -1.85 -14.95
N ALA A 27 -15.12 -1.87 -14.45
CA ALA A 27 -13.99 -1.49 -15.28
C ALA A 27 -13.61 -2.64 -16.21
N PRO A 28 -13.34 -2.38 -17.50
CA PRO A 28 -12.58 -3.32 -18.29
C PRO A 28 -11.26 -3.51 -17.54
N THR A 29 -10.98 -4.74 -17.08
CA THR A 29 -9.69 -5.10 -16.45
C THR A 29 -8.59 -4.40 -17.21
N PRO A 30 -7.64 -3.71 -16.54
CA PRO A 30 -6.68 -2.81 -17.18
C PRO A 30 -6.17 -3.55 -18.39
N SER A 31 -6.59 -3.04 -19.56
CA SER A 31 -6.33 -3.67 -20.83
C SER A 31 -4.85 -4.02 -20.81
N VAL A 32 -4.54 -5.32 -20.83
CA VAL A 32 -3.22 -5.77 -21.23
C VAL A 32 -3.02 -5.01 -22.53
N ALA A 33 -2.09 -4.06 -22.53
CA ALA A 33 -1.80 -3.27 -23.71
C ALA A 33 -1.68 -4.30 -24.83
N HIS A 34 -2.58 -4.23 -25.81
CA HIS A 34 -2.47 -5.10 -26.97
C HIS A 34 -1.09 -4.81 -27.53
N THR A 35 -0.14 -5.70 -27.30
CA THR A 35 1.27 -5.59 -27.74
C THR A 35 1.39 -5.65 -29.27
N ASN A 36 0.26 -5.61 -29.97
CA ASN A 36 0.14 -5.63 -31.41
C ASN A 36 -0.54 -4.32 -31.82
N LEU A 37 0.15 -3.19 -31.62
CA LEU A 37 -0.12 -2.00 -32.40
C LEU A 37 0.87 -2.02 -33.55
N GLU A 38 0.36 -2.38 -34.73
CA GLU A 38 0.94 -1.98 -36.00
C GLU A 38 1.08 -0.44 -35.95
N SER A 39 2.32 0.03 -35.99
CA SER A 39 2.64 1.45 -36.20
C SER A 39 1.97 1.92 -37.50
N PRO A 40 1.40 3.13 -37.58
CA PRO A 40 0.93 3.70 -38.84
C PRO A 40 2.08 3.92 -39.86
N ASP A 41 3.32 3.87 -39.40
CA ASP A 41 4.53 4.03 -40.21
C ASP A 41 5.27 2.69 -40.29
N ASP A 42 5.04 1.98 -41.40
CA ASP A 42 5.54 0.64 -41.71
C ASP A 42 6.95 0.69 -42.36
N SER A 43 7.61 1.85 -42.33
CA SER A 43 8.86 2.11 -43.05
C SER A 43 10.06 1.29 -42.56
N PHE A 44 10.05 0.83 -41.31
CA PHE A 44 11.12 0.04 -40.71
C PHE A 44 10.82 -1.46 -40.57
N GLY A 45 9.55 -1.89 -40.65
CA GLY A 45 9.16 -3.30 -40.51
C GLY A 45 9.40 -3.93 -39.12
N TRP A 46 9.74 -3.12 -38.11
CA TRP A 46 9.83 -3.50 -36.69
C TRP A 46 9.37 -2.35 -35.80
N THR A 47 8.84 -2.68 -34.62
CA THR A 47 8.49 -1.72 -33.58
C THR A 47 9.62 -1.63 -32.57
N LEU A 48 9.94 -0.41 -32.12
CA LEU A 48 10.90 -0.22 -31.03
C LEU A 48 10.45 -1.07 -29.84
N ILE A 49 11.36 -1.80 -29.18
CA ILE A 49 10.99 -2.55 -27.99
C ILE A 49 10.67 -1.53 -26.90
N HIS A 50 9.38 -1.27 -26.74
CA HIS A 50 8.82 -0.64 -25.57
C HIS A 50 8.86 -1.67 -24.46
N ALA A 51 9.48 -1.35 -23.33
CA ALA A 51 9.38 -2.18 -22.15
C ALA A 51 8.67 -1.42 -21.03
N PRO A 52 7.76 -2.11 -20.34
CA PRO A 52 6.53 -2.71 -20.82
C PRO A 52 5.39 -1.67 -20.68
N ALA A 53 4.12 -2.12 -20.74
CA ALA A 53 2.98 -1.43 -20.13
C ALA A 53 3.38 -0.76 -18.80
N PRO A 54 2.72 0.34 -18.36
CA PRO A 54 3.12 1.05 -17.15
C PRO A 54 3.32 0.02 -16.05
N GLN A 55 4.51 -0.02 -15.45
CA GLN A 55 4.88 -1.09 -14.52
C GLN A 55 4.13 -0.88 -13.21
N LEU A 56 2.84 -1.22 -13.22
CA LEU A 56 2.12 -1.49 -12.02
C LEU A 56 2.69 -2.80 -11.47
N ASP A 57 3.18 -2.74 -10.23
CA ASP A 57 3.73 -3.87 -9.48
C ASP A 57 2.85 -5.14 -9.62
N GLU A 58 1.52 -4.96 -9.69
CA GLU A 58 0.55 -6.04 -9.87
C GLU A 58 0.66 -6.80 -11.20
N LEU A 59 0.99 -6.12 -12.31
CA LEU A 59 1.14 -6.77 -13.60
C LEU A 59 2.36 -7.68 -13.62
N HIS A 60 3.44 -7.28 -12.93
CA HIS A 60 4.64 -8.12 -12.76
C HIS A 60 4.33 -9.39 -11.97
N ILE A 61 3.53 -9.29 -10.90
CA ILE A 61 3.16 -10.47 -10.09
C ILE A 61 2.41 -11.51 -10.92
N THR A 62 1.52 -11.08 -11.82
CA THR A 62 0.77 -11.97 -12.71
C THR A 62 1.48 -12.29 -14.02
N SER A 63 2.68 -11.75 -14.24
CA SER A 63 3.43 -11.96 -15.49
C SER A 63 3.86 -13.41 -15.65
N LYS A 64 4.05 -13.84 -16.90
CA LYS A 64 4.59 -15.17 -17.19
C LYS A 64 6.05 -15.32 -16.75
N ASP A 65 6.78 -14.21 -16.68
CA ASP A 65 8.19 -14.19 -16.29
C ASP A 65 8.38 -14.45 -14.78
N HIS A 66 7.33 -14.29 -13.98
CA HIS A 66 7.37 -14.58 -12.56
C HIS A 66 7.14 -16.08 -12.29
N HIS A 67 8.19 -16.89 -12.45
CA HIS A 67 8.11 -18.35 -12.39
C HIS A 67 7.68 -18.93 -11.03
N ASP A 68 7.87 -18.20 -9.93
CA ASP A 68 7.44 -18.67 -8.60
C ASP A 68 5.92 -18.63 -8.43
N VAL A 69 5.27 -17.62 -9.01
CA VAL A 69 3.81 -17.53 -9.05
C VAL A 69 3.28 -18.34 -10.24
N ASN A 70 3.92 -18.21 -11.40
CA ASN A 70 3.54 -18.79 -12.69
C ASN A 70 4.58 -19.79 -13.20
N PRO A 71 4.63 -21.02 -12.62
CA PRO A 71 5.56 -22.05 -13.05
C PRO A 71 5.34 -22.42 -14.53
N PRO A 72 6.41 -22.59 -15.33
CA PRO A 72 6.31 -23.19 -16.66
C PRO A 72 5.80 -24.64 -16.58
N LEU A 73 5.35 -25.18 -17.71
CA LEU A 73 4.74 -26.54 -17.81
C LEU A 73 5.68 -27.65 -17.32
N ASP A 74 6.99 -27.42 -17.43
CA ASP A 74 8.06 -28.33 -17.04
C ASP A 74 8.27 -28.37 -15.51
N GLY A 75 7.59 -27.46 -14.79
CA GLY A 75 7.49 -27.40 -13.34
C GLY A 75 8.66 -26.68 -12.66
N THR A 76 8.35 -25.72 -11.78
CA THR A 76 9.27 -25.24 -10.73
C THR A 76 8.82 -25.78 -9.37
N SER A 77 9.75 -25.98 -8.44
CA SER A 77 9.42 -26.50 -7.11
C SER A 77 8.62 -25.46 -6.32
N TRP A 78 7.75 -25.92 -5.41
CA TRP A 78 7.13 -25.02 -4.44
C TRP A 78 8.15 -24.42 -3.46
N MET A 79 9.30 -25.08 -3.32
CA MET A 79 10.38 -24.65 -2.42
C MET A 79 11.23 -23.52 -3.00
N ASP A 80 11.11 -23.20 -4.28
CA ASP A 80 11.90 -22.15 -4.93
C ASP A 80 11.60 -20.77 -4.31
N ALA A 81 10.37 -20.57 -3.83
CA ALA A 81 9.96 -19.38 -3.07
C ALA A 81 10.76 -19.15 -1.77
N TRP A 82 11.49 -20.15 -1.25
CA TRP A 82 12.41 -19.97 -0.12
C TRP A 82 13.73 -19.33 -0.54
N SER A 83 14.16 -19.55 -1.79
CA SER A 83 15.45 -19.11 -2.33
C SER A 83 15.35 -17.85 -3.17
N ASN A 84 14.13 -17.44 -3.53
CA ASN A 84 13.82 -16.28 -4.34
C ASN A 84 13.20 -15.15 -3.50
N ASP A 85 13.32 -13.93 -3.99
CA ASP A 85 12.57 -12.79 -3.47
C ASP A 85 11.12 -12.79 -3.96
N TYR A 86 10.32 -11.89 -3.40
CA TYR A 86 8.91 -11.70 -3.72
C TYR A 86 8.61 -11.47 -5.21
N TRP A 87 9.59 -11.04 -6.00
CA TRP A 87 9.43 -10.70 -7.42
C TRP A 87 9.91 -11.81 -8.35
N GLY A 88 10.37 -12.93 -7.79
CA GLY A 88 10.83 -14.12 -8.52
C GLY A 88 12.32 -14.12 -8.85
N ARG A 89 13.12 -13.24 -8.24
CA ARG A 89 14.58 -13.20 -8.46
C ARG A 89 15.31 -13.97 -7.36
N PRO A 90 16.36 -14.75 -7.68
CA PRO A 90 17.17 -15.43 -6.66
C PRO A 90 17.74 -14.45 -5.64
N LEU A 91 17.61 -14.77 -4.35
CA LEU A 91 18.12 -13.95 -3.25
C LEU A 91 19.63 -13.78 -3.28
N SER A 92 20.37 -14.66 -3.96
CA SER A 92 21.82 -14.54 -4.12
C SER A 92 22.24 -13.43 -5.09
N PHE A 93 21.36 -12.97 -5.98
CA PHE A 93 21.72 -11.98 -7.00
C PHE A 93 21.67 -10.55 -6.44
N GLU A 94 22.61 -9.70 -6.89
CA GLU A 94 22.67 -8.29 -6.50
C GLU A 94 21.46 -7.49 -6.98
N SER A 95 20.86 -7.90 -8.11
CA SER A 95 19.66 -7.28 -8.67
C SER A 95 18.35 -7.71 -8.01
N SER A 96 18.41 -8.55 -6.97
CA SER A 96 17.25 -8.93 -6.16
C SER A 96 16.89 -7.83 -5.18
N HIS A 97 15.59 -7.60 -4.96
CA HIS A 97 15.08 -6.65 -3.98
C HIS A 97 15.23 -7.14 -2.53
N LYS A 98 15.72 -8.38 -2.34
CA LYS A 98 15.90 -9.03 -1.04
C LYS A 98 14.62 -9.11 -0.19
N SER A 99 13.46 -8.90 -0.80
CA SER A 99 12.16 -8.93 -0.14
C SER A 99 11.68 -10.37 0.01
N TRP A 100 12.08 -11.04 1.08
CA TRP A 100 11.74 -12.44 1.32
C TRP A 100 10.33 -12.60 1.91
N ARG A 101 9.39 -13.15 1.11
CA ARG A 101 7.95 -13.22 1.44
C ARG A 101 7.28 -14.53 0.94
N PRO A 102 7.79 -15.72 1.32
CA PRO A 102 7.38 -16.99 0.74
C PRO A 102 5.89 -17.30 0.91
N VAL A 103 5.29 -16.97 2.07
CA VAL A 103 3.85 -17.20 2.32
C VAL A 103 2.98 -16.41 1.36
N SER A 104 3.39 -15.18 1.03
CA SER A 104 2.68 -14.34 0.07
C SER A 104 2.76 -14.94 -1.34
N VAL A 105 3.95 -15.37 -1.78
CA VAL A 105 4.16 -16.03 -3.08
C VAL A 105 3.30 -17.30 -3.19
N TRP A 106 3.31 -18.16 -2.16
CA TRP A 106 2.46 -19.34 -2.13
C TRP A 106 0.97 -19.00 -2.20
N SER A 107 0.53 -17.91 -1.56
CA SER A 107 -0.87 -17.49 -1.65
C SER A 107 -1.29 -17.14 -3.08
N PHE A 108 -0.39 -16.56 -3.89
CA PHE A 108 -0.66 -16.32 -5.31
C PHE A 108 -0.66 -17.63 -6.09
N ARG A 109 0.34 -18.48 -5.88
CA ARG A 109 0.47 -19.76 -6.57
C ARG A 109 -0.70 -20.72 -6.29
N MET A 110 -1.18 -20.77 -5.05
CA MET A 110 -2.32 -21.61 -4.64
C MET A 110 -3.65 -21.12 -5.21
N ILE A 111 -3.84 -19.80 -5.31
CA ILE A 111 -5.15 -19.20 -5.59
C ILE A 111 -5.19 -18.62 -7.00
N LYS A 112 -5.09 -19.51 -8.00
CA LYS A 112 -5.31 -19.16 -9.42
C LYS A 112 -6.73 -19.45 -9.91
N GLY A 113 -7.63 -19.86 -9.00
CA GLY A 113 -9.03 -20.16 -9.31
C GLY A 113 -9.26 -21.43 -10.14
N GLY A 114 -8.26 -21.97 -10.85
CA GLY A 114 -8.46 -23.04 -11.82
C GLY A 114 -9.45 -22.62 -12.93
N ARG A 115 -9.62 -23.45 -13.96
CA ARG A 115 -10.54 -23.09 -15.06
C ARG A 115 -11.98 -22.95 -14.58
N LEU A 116 -12.46 -23.88 -13.75
CA LEU A 116 -13.85 -23.90 -13.28
C LEU A 116 -14.15 -22.76 -12.28
N GLY A 117 -13.25 -22.50 -11.33
CA GLY A 117 -13.42 -21.43 -10.35
C GLY A 117 -13.21 -20.05 -10.96
N GLY A 118 -12.31 -19.90 -11.94
CA GLY A 118 -12.16 -18.68 -12.73
C GLY A 118 -13.43 -18.33 -13.52
N ILE A 119 -14.11 -19.33 -14.10
CA ILE A 119 -15.40 -19.14 -14.79
C ILE A 119 -16.48 -18.73 -13.78
N ALA A 120 -16.58 -19.44 -12.64
CA ALA A 120 -17.57 -19.12 -11.62
C ALA A 120 -17.39 -17.71 -11.05
N LEU A 121 -16.15 -17.30 -10.73
CA LEU A 121 -15.83 -15.96 -10.24
C LEU A 121 -16.07 -14.90 -11.31
N GLY A 122 -15.75 -15.18 -12.58
CA GLY A 122 -16.02 -14.28 -13.69
C GLY A 122 -17.51 -14.04 -13.88
N LEU A 123 -18.32 -15.10 -13.83
CA LEU A 123 -19.78 -15.00 -13.93
C LEU A 123 -20.36 -14.20 -12.75
N VAL A 124 -19.92 -14.50 -11.52
CA VAL A 124 -20.34 -13.75 -10.32
C VAL A 124 -19.99 -12.27 -10.45
N GLY A 125 -18.79 -11.95 -10.93
CA GLY A 125 -18.36 -10.59 -11.20
C GLY A 125 -19.28 -9.87 -12.21
N LYS A 126 -19.52 -10.49 -13.37
CA LYS A 126 -20.37 -9.90 -14.42
C LYS A 126 -21.82 -9.71 -13.95
N VAL A 127 -22.37 -10.66 -13.20
CA VAL A 127 -23.73 -10.58 -12.63
C VAL A 127 -23.83 -9.45 -11.61
N LEU A 128 -22.88 -9.36 -10.68
CA LEU A 128 -22.88 -8.30 -9.66
C LEU A 128 -22.66 -6.92 -10.27
N GLY A 129 -21.79 -6.80 -11.26
CA GLY A 129 -21.59 -5.57 -12.03
C GLY A 129 -22.87 -5.11 -12.73
N SER A 130 -23.57 -6.03 -13.39
CA SER A 130 -24.85 -5.73 -14.06
C SER A 130 -25.94 -5.30 -13.07
N ILE A 131 -26.14 -6.05 -11.97
CA ILE A 131 -27.13 -5.71 -10.92
C ILE A 131 -26.82 -4.34 -10.32
N SER A 132 -25.55 -4.08 -10.02
CA SER A 132 -25.15 -2.82 -9.42
C SER A 132 -25.29 -1.66 -10.39
N ASN A 133 -24.93 -1.83 -11.67
CA ASN A 133 -25.13 -0.78 -12.66
C ASN A 133 -26.62 -0.49 -12.88
N SER A 134 -27.46 -1.51 -12.97
CA SER A 134 -28.92 -1.33 -13.05
C SER A 134 -29.46 -0.57 -11.82
N SER A 135 -28.93 -0.88 -10.63
CA SER A 135 -29.30 -0.16 -9.40
C SER A 135 -28.86 1.30 -9.44
N LEU A 136 -27.68 1.60 -9.99
CA LEU A 136 -27.19 2.99 -10.15
C LEU A 136 -27.93 3.76 -11.25
N GLN A 137 -28.37 3.09 -12.32
CA GLN A 137 -29.18 3.70 -13.37
C GLN A 137 -30.52 4.23 -12.82
N VAL A 138 -31.12 3.55 -11.83
CA VAL A 138 -32.33 4.05 -11.13
C VAL A 138 -32.10 5.43 -10.49
N PHE A 139 -30.87 5.73 -10.07
CA PHE A 139 -30.49 7.01 -9.48
C PHE A 139 -29.84 7.98 -10.48
N GLY A 140 -29.83 7.65 -11.79
CA GLY A 140 -29.18 8.46 -12.82
C GLY A 140 -27.65 8.47 -12.76
N LEU A 141 -27.04 7.49 -12.07
CA LEU A 141 -25.59 7.38 -11.84
C LEU A 141 -24.95 6.17 -12.53
N GLY A 142 -25.73 5.37 -13.27
CA GLY A 142 -25.24 4.17 -13.94
C GLY A 142 -24.61 4.47 -15.30
N TYR A 143 -23.71 3.59 -15.74
CA TYR A 143 -23.06 3.69 -17.04
C TYR A 143 -24.04 3.33 -18.17
N GLU A 144 -24.10 4.16 -19.22
CA GLU A 144 -24.83 3.84 -20.45
C GLU A 144 -24.05 2.79 -21.26
N GLY A 145 -24.74 1.76 -21.75
CA GLY A 145 -24.14 0.69 -22.57
C GLY A 145 -23.63 -0.55 -21.80
N SER A 146 -23.86 -0.65 -20.48
CA SER A 146 -23.56 -1.89 -19.74
C SER A 146 -24.49 -3.02 -20.17
N PRO A 147 -24.01 -4.27 -20.30
CA PRO A 147 -24.88 -5.40 -20.62
C PRO A 147 -25.89 -5.64 -19.49
N SER A 148 -27.15 -5.86 -19.89
CA SER A 148 -28.23 -6.25 -18.99
C SER A 148 -27.95 -7.63 -18.39
N LEU A 149 -28.57 -7.95 -17.24
CA LEU A 149 -28.38 -9.25 -16.58
C LEU A 149 -28.69 -10.42 -17.52
N PHE A 150 -29.70 -10.26 -18.38
CA PHE A 150 -30.09 -11.26 -19.37
C PHE A 150 -29.04 -11.44 -20.48
N GLU A 151 -28.39 -10.36 -20.92
CA GLU A 151 -27.27 -10.43 -21.88
C GLU A 151 -26.04 -11.10 -21.25
N VAL A 152 -25.73 -10.77 -19.99
CA VAL A 152 -24.60 -11.41 -19.27
C VAL A 152 -24.79 -12.91 -19.12
N LEU A 153 -26.00 -13.36 -18.79
CA LEU A 153 -26.30 -14.78 -18.60
C LEU A 153 -26.32 -15.56 -19.91
N ASN A 154 -26.58 -14.90 -21.05
CA ASN A 154 -26.64 -15.52 -22.37
C ASN A 154 -25.38 -15.29 -23.23
N ASP A 155 -24.41 -14.51 -22.76
CA ASP A 155 -23.15 -14.26 -23.48
C ASP A 155 -22.31 -15.56 -23.52
N PRO A 156 -21.98 -16.10 -24.71
CA PRO A 156 -21.11 -17.28 -24.82
C PRO A 156 -19.70 -17.06 -24.22
N ARG A 157 -19.22 -15.80 -24.12
CA ARG A 157 -17.96 -15.45 -23.42
C ARG A 157 -18.08 -15.50 -21.90
N SER A 158 -19.26 -15.79 -21.34
CA SER A 158 -19.42 -16.11 -19.90
C SER A 158 -18.68 -17.39 -19.50
N THR A 159 -18.31 -18.23 -20.47
CA THR A 159 -17.52 -19.45 -20.27
C THR A 159 -16.01 -19.24 -20.27
N GLU A 160 -15.54 -18.02 -20.56
CA GLU A 160 -14.13 -17.65 -20.41
C GLU A 160 -13.81 -17.44 -18.92
N PRO A 161 -12.70 -18.01 -18.42
CA PRO A 161 -12.27 -17.78 -17.05
C PRO A 161 -11.92 -16.30 -16.84
N ALA A 162 -12.25 -15.76 -15.67
CA ALA A 162 -11.79 -14.43 -15.28
C ALA A 162 -10.26 -14.33 -15.33
N SER A 163 -9.75 -13.12 -15.56
CA SER A 163 -8.30 -12.88 -15.53
C SER A 163 -7.72 -13.18 -14.14
N ASP A 164 -6.50 -13.69 -14.11
CA ASP A 164 -5.78 -14.00 -12.85
C ASP A 164 -5.71 -12.77 -11.93
N LEU A 165 -5.52 -11.59 -12.52
CA LEU A 165 -5.53 -10.32 -11.81
C LEU A 165 -6.88 -10.06 -11.10
N PHE A 166 -8.01 -10.27 -11.79
CA PHE A 166 -9.33 -10.13 -11.19
C PHE A 166 -9.53 -11.10 -10.02
N VAL A 167 -9.19 -12.39 -10.22
CA VAL A 167 -9.29 -13.42 -9.18
C VAL A 167 -8.47 -13.02 -7.94
N HIS A 168 -7.24 -12.56 -8.13
CA HIS A 168 -6.39 -12.13 -7.03
C HIS A 168 -6.88 -10.87 -6.30
N ARG A 169 -7.50 -9.91 -7.01
CA ARG A 169 -8.14 -8.75 -6.37
C ARG A 169 -9.34 -9.16 -5.53
N VAL A 170 -10.18 -10.08 -6.02
CA VAL A 170 -11.31 -10.63 -5.24
C VAL A 170 -10.81 -11.30 -3.96
N VAL A 171 -9.71 -12.07 -4.04
CA VAL A 171 -9.10 -12.70 -2.85
C VAL A 171 -8.65 -11.66 -1.83
N ASN A 172 -8.03 -10.55 -2.27
CA ASN A 172 -7.66 -9.47 -1.37
C ASN A 172 -8.88 -8.82 -0.69
N VAL A 173 -9.98 -8.64 -1.42
CA VAL A 173 -11.25 -8.14 -0.86
C VAL A 173 -11.81 -9.11 0.19
N LEU A 174 -11.73 -10.43 -0.04
CA LEU A 174 -12.16 -11.43 0.94
C LEU A 174 -11.26 -11.43 2.19
N ILE A 175 -9.95 -11.29 2.03
CA ILE A 175 -9.01 -11.15 3.15
C ILE A 175 -9.34 -9.90 3.96
N HIS A 176 -9.57 -8.77 3.30
CA HIS A 176 -9.97 -7.52 3.96
C HIS A 176 -11.30 -7.67 4.72
N ALA A 177 -12.30 -8.28 4.10
CA ALA A 177 -13.58 -8.56 4.76
C ALA A 177 -13.44 -9.48 5.98
N ALA A 178 -12.50 -10.44 5.97
CA ALA A 178 -12.18 -11.25 7.15
C ALA A 178 -11.55 -10.39 8.27
N ILE A 179 -10.64 -9.46 7.93
CA ILE A 179 -10.06 -8.52 8.89
C ILE A 179 -11.14 -7.60 9.49
N VAL A 180 -12.10 -7.11 8.69
CA VAL A 180 -13.25 -6.33 9.16
C VAL A 180 -14.02 -7.09 10.25
N GLN A 181 -14.22 -8.40 10.10
CA GLN A 181 -14.86 -9.21 11.14
C GLN A 181 -14.01 -9.30 12.41
N LEU A 182 -12.70 -9.50 12.26
CA LEU A 182 -11.76 -9.53 13.39
C LEU A 182 -11.74 -8.20 14.15
N VAL A 183 -11.82 -7.05 13.47
CA VAL A 183 -11.97 -5.73 14.12
C VAL A 183 -13.21 -5.72 15.02
N GLY A 184 -14.34 -6.23 14.55
CA GLY A 184 -15.56 -6.33 15.33
C GLY A 184 -15.44 -7.26 16.54
N VAL A 185 -14.74 -8.39 16.39
CA VAL A 185 -14.46 -9.32 17.49
C VAL A 185 -13.56 -8.66 18.54
N VAL A 186 -12.46 -8.04 18.12
CA VAL A 186 -11.53 -7.35 19.02
C VAL A 186 -12.20 -6.17 19.73
N ALA A 187 -13.02 -5.38 19.02
CA ALA A 187 -13.80 -4.30 19.63
C ALA A 187 -14.75 -4.84 20.73
N ALA A 188 -15.35 -6.00 20.52
CA ALA A 188 -16.19 -6.66 21.51
C ALA A 188 -15.41 -7.23 22.69
N LEU A 189 -14.17 -7.71 22.48
CA LEU A 189 -13.29 -8.19 23.55
C LEU A 189 -12.80 -7.02 24.43
N ILE A 190 -12.32 -5.93 23.81
CA ILE A 190 -11.83 -4.74 24.52
C ILE A 190 -12.97 -4.09 25.32
N PHE A 191 -14.13 -3.93 24.68
CA PHE A 191 -15.31 -3.31 25.25
C PHE A 191 -16.39 -4.34 25.57
N ALA A 192 -16.10 -5.48 26.20
CA ALA A 192 -17.16 -6.36 26.71
C ALA A 192 -18.06 -5.61 27.74
N ASP A 193 -19.16 -6.19 28.20
CA ASP A 193 -19.98 -5.65 29.30
C ASP A 193 -19.60 -6.32 30.62
N ASP A 194 -19.79 -5.59 31.73
CA ASP A 194 -19.82 -6.20 33.06
C ASP A 194 -21.24 -6.76 33.28
N ALA A 195 -21.38 -7.90 33.97
CA ALA A 195 -22.67 -8.60 34.10
C ALA A 195 -23.81 -7.74 34.71
N SER A 196 -23.48 -6.62 35.36
CA SER A 196 -24.39 -5.62 35.94
C SER A 196 -24.68 -4.41 35.04
N GLY A 197 -24.27 -4.43 33.77
CA GLY A 197 -24.38 -3.30 32.86
C GLY A 197 -25.81 -2.85 32.54
N THR A 198 -26.02 -1.53 32.43
CA THR A 198 -27.31 -0.95 32.06
C THR A 198 -27.70 -1.30 30.61
N LYS A 199 -29.02 -1.30 30.30
CA LYS A 199 -29.51 -1.47 28.92
C LYS A 199 -28.88 -0.48 27.92
N HIS A 200 -28.51 0.72 28.39
CA HIS A 200 -27.83 1.72 27.56
C HIS A 200 -26.40 1.30 27.23
N GLN A 201 -25.62 0.84 28.21
CA GLN A 201 -24.27 0.31 27.96
C GLN A 201 -24.30 -0.78 26.91
N GLY A 202 -25.17 -1.78 27.05
CA GLY A 202 -25.30 -2.85 26.04
C GLY A 202 -25.60 -2.36 24.62
N LYS A 203 -26.35 -1.25 24.47
CA LYS A 203 -26.54 -0.60 23.17
C LYS A 203 -25.25 0.07 22.67
N VAL A 204 -24.53 0.81 23.52
CA VAL A 204 -23.26 1.44 23.13
C VAL A 204 -22.25 0.38 22.71
N HIS A 205 -22.16 -0.75 23.41
CA HIS A 205 -21.27 -1.86 23.06
C HIS A 205 -21.63 -2.50 21.73
N PHE A 206 -22.92 -2.76 21.50
CA PHE A 206 -23.40 -3.24 20.20
C PHE A 206 -23.00 -2.28 19.07
N TRP A 207 -23.31 -0.98 19.19
CA TRP A 207 -22.97 0.01 18.17
C TRP A 207 -21.47 0.26 18.02
N THR A 208 -20.69 0.10 19.10
CA THR A 208 -19.22 0.18 19.03
C THR A 208 -18.68 -0.89 18.09
N ARG A 209 -19.11 -2.14 18.25
CA ARG A 209 -18.70 -3.24 17.37
C ARG A 209 -19.09 -2.94 15.92
N ILE A 210 -20.35 -2.57 15.69
CA ILE A 210 -20.87 -2.31 14.33
C ILE A 210 -20.14 -1.14 13.66
N LEU A 211 -20.01 0.00 14.35
CA LEU A 211 -19.35 1.17 13.80
C LEU A 211 -17.86 0.96 13.61
N SER A 212 -17.18 0.21 14.47
CA SER A 212 -15.75 -0.13 14.27
C SER A 212 -15.55 -0.93 12.97
N MET A 213 -16.44 -1.90 12.72
CA MET A 213 -16.42 -2.69 11.48
C MET A 213 -16.70 -1.81 10.25
N ILE A 214 -17.71 -0.95 10.32
CA ILE A 214 -18.09 -0.06 9.20
C ILE A 214 -16.97 0.96 8.92
N ILE A 215 -16.44 1.63 9.93
CA ILE A 215 -15.37 2.62 9.77
C ILE A 215 -14.11 1.96 9.19
N PHE A 216 -13.73 0.77 9.68
CA PHE A 216 -12.61 0.04 9.10
C PHE A 216 -12.91 -0.37 7.66
N ALA A 217 -14.08 -0.95 7.37
CA ALA A 217 -14.44 -1.40 6.01
C ALA A 217 -14.44 -0.25 4.98
N LEU A 218 -14.86 0.94 5.39
CA LEU A 218 -15.01 2.11 4.53
C LEU A 218 -13.78 3.02 4.54
N HIS A 219 -12.68 2.64 5.21
CA HIS A 219 -11.52 3.51 5.34
C HIS A 219 -10.72 3.57 4.02
N PRO A 220 -10.53 4.75 3.40
CA PRO A 220 -9.92 4.84 2.07
C PRO A 220 -8.44 4.43 2.03
N VAL A 221 -7.71 4.56 3.15
CA VAL A 221 -6.31 4.08 3.29
C VAL A 221 -6.11 2.58 3.02
N HIS A 222 -7.17 1.78 3.01
CA HIS A 222 -7.04 0.34 2.72
C HIS A 222 -6.98 0.06 1.23
N VAL A 223 -7.44 0.99 0.38
CA VAL A 223 -7.59 0.75 -1.06
C VAL A 223 -6.27 0.36 -1.69
N GLU A 224 -5.18 1.03 -1.37
CA GLU A 224 -3.84 0.70 -1.88
C GLU A 224 -3.39 -0.71 -1.51
N ALA A 225 -3.81 -1.23 -0.35
CA ALA A 225 -3.44 -2.56 0.10
C ALA A 225 -4.40 -3.66 -0.43
N VAL A 226 -5.66 -3.30 -0.70
CA VAL A 226 -6.71 -4.23 -1.15
C VAL A 226 -6.76 -4.31 -2.67
N ALA A 227 -6.84 -3.16 -3.36
CA ALA A 227 -6.98 -3.09 -4.81
C ALA A 227 -5.70 -3.49 -5.55
N ASN A 228 -4.52 -3.13 -5.03
CA ASN A 228 -3.24 -3.57 -5.58
C ASN A 228 -2.89 -4.97 -5.10
N ILE A 229 -2.84 -5.94 -6.01
CA ILE A 229 -2.51 -7.31 -5.62
C ILE A 229 -1.08 -7.43 -5.09
N ALA A 230 -0.14 -6.60 -5.55
CA ALA A 230 1.25 -6.64 -5.10
C ALA A 230 1.40 -6.31 -3.60
N ASN A 231 0.39 -5.68 -2.97
CA ASN A 231 0.38 -5.37 -1.54
C ASN A 231 -0.30 -6.45 -0.67
N ARG A 232 -0.72 -7.60 -1.25
CA ARG A 232 -1.24 -8.75 -0.50
C ARG A 232 -0.40 -9.16 0.73
N PRO A 233 0.95 -9.14 0.69
CA PRO A 233 1.77 -9.40 1.87
C PRO A 233 1.34 -8.67 3.15
N HIS A 234 0.95 -7.40 3.03
CA HIS A 234 0.64 -6.56 4.18
C HIS A 234 -0.74 -6.87 4.78
N ILE A 235 -1.74 -7.18 3.95
CA ILE A 235 -3.06 -7.59 4.45
C ILE A 235 -3.03 -9.02 5.02
N LEU A 236 -2.23 -9.92 4.46
CA LEU A 236 -2.02 -11.26 5.04
C LEU A 236 -1.32 -11.19 6.40
N ALA A 237 -0.25 -10.40 6.49
CA ALA A 237 0.44 -10.15 7.76
C ALA A 237 -0.51 -9.59 8.82
N LEU A 238 -1.34 -8.61 8.45
CA LEU A 238 -2.35 -8.04 9.35
C LEU A 238 -3.41 -9.06 9.74
N LEU A 239 -3.89 -9.90 8.82
CA LEU A 239 -4.84 -10.97 9.11
C LEU A 239 -4.29 -11.92 10.18
N PHE A 240 -3.08 -12.45 9.97
CA PHE A 240 -2.45 -13.35 10.93
C PHE A 240 -2.23 -12.66 12.29
N ASN A 241 -1.68 -11.44 12.30
CA ASN A 241 -1.47 -10.69 13.54
C ASN A 241 -2.77 -10.34 14.28
N ALA A 242 -3.86 -10.02 13.56
CA ALA A 242 -5.15 -9.74 14.18
C ALA A 242 -5.73 -10.97 14.89
N THR A 243 -5.48 -12.19 14.38
CA THR A 243 -5.91 -13.43 15.06
C THR A 243 -5.13 -13.70 16.35
N LEU A 244 -3.91 -13.16 16.51
CA LEU A 244 -3.11 -13.30 17.72
C LEU A 244 -3.64 -12.47 18.90
N LEU A 245 -4.53 -11.50 18.65
CA LEU A 245 -5.06 -10.59 19.68
C LEU A 245 -5.96 -11.28 20.71
N ASP A 246 -6.47 -12.48 20.41
CA ASP A 246 -7.27 -13.27 21.34
C ASP A 246 -6.37 -14.06 22.32
N PRO A 247 -6.43 -13.77 23.64
CA PRO A 247 -5.70 -14.53 24.66
C PRO A 247 -6.09 -16.01 24.77
N GLY A 248 -7.21 -16.43 24.16
CA GLY A 248 -7.65 -17.82 24.08
C GLY A 248 -6.89 -18.67 23.07
N THR A 249 -6.09 -18.05 22.17
CA THR A 249 -5.34 -18.77 21.15
C THR A 249 -4.34 -19.77 21.76
N PRO A 250 -4.35 -21.05 21.31
CA PRO A 250 -3.36 -22.05 21.73
C PRO A 250 -1.94 -21.62 21.37
N LEU A 251 -0.94 -21.95 22.20
CA LEU A 251 0.45 -21.53 22.00
C LEU A 251 1.04 -22.02 20.67
N LEU A 252 0.71 -23.23 20.23
CA LEU A 252 1.17 -23.75 18.93
C LEU A 252 0.60 -22.93 17.76
N ALA A 253 -0.69 -22.62 17.81
CA ALA A 253 -1.32 -21.76 16.81
C ALA A 253 -0.74 -20.35 16.84
N PHE A 254 -0.46 -19.82 18.03
CA PHE A 254 0.18 -18.51 18.22
C PHE A 254 1.59 -18.47 17.59
N ALA A 255 2.40 -19.51 17.78
CA ALA A 255 3.72 -19.63 17.15
C ALA A 255 3.62 -19.72 15.63
N ALA A 256 2.71 -20.54 15.11
CA ALA A 256 2.50 -20.73 13.68
C ALA A 256 2.02 -19.43 13.01
N LEU A 257 1.00 -18.78 13.57
CA LEU A 257 0.41 -17.54 13.02
C LEU A 257 1.40 -16.37 13.06
N SER A 258 2.16 -16.20 14.15
CA SER A 258 3.21 -15.16 14.22
C SER A 258 4.35 -15.40 13.22
N SER A 259 4.73 -16.66 13.01
CA SER A 259 5.70 -17.03 11.97
C SER A 259 5.14 -16.77 10.56
N MET A 260 3.89 -17.15 10.29
CA MET A 260 3.23 -16.86 9.01
C MET A 260 3.09 -15.37 8.74
N ALA A 261 2.87 -14.54 9.78
CA ALA A 261 2.83 -13.10 9.65
C ALA A 261 4.17 -12.53 9.16
N LEU A 262 5.30 -12.93 9.78
CA LEU A 262 6.64 -12.50 9.40
C LEU A 262 7.05 -12.99 8.00
N LEU A 263 6.70 -14.24 7.67
CA LEU A 263 6.95 -14.82 6.34
C LEU A 263 6.03 -14.26 5.24
N SER A 264 4.93 -13.60 5.62
CA SER A 264 4.10 -12.83 4.69
C SER A 264 4.73 -11.46 4.43
N ALA A 265 5.05 -10.73 5.49
CA ALA A 265 5.75 -9.45 5.42
C ALA A 265 6.58 -9.19 6.67
N GLU A 266 7.85 -8.81 6.48
CA GLU A 266 8.78 -8.43 7.55
C GLU A 266 8.23 -7.33 8.48
N THR A 267 7.42 -6.42 7.93
CA THR A 267 6.78 -5.32 8.68
C THR A 267 5.79 -5.79 9.74
N ALA A 268 5.41 -7.09 9.74
CA ALA A 268 4.57 -7.68 10.77
C ALA A 268 5.17 -7.54 12.18
N ILE A 269 6.51 -7.51 12.28
CA ILE A 269 7.24 -7.40 13.56
C ILE A 269 6.86 -6.14 14.34
N PHE A 270 6.56 -5.04 13.65
CA PHE A 270 6.20 -3.76 14.28
C PHE A 270 4.86 -3.80 15.01
N GLN A 271 4.02 -4.81 14.73
CA GLN A 271 2.72 -4.97 15.38
C GLN A 271 2.80 -5.79 16.67
N PHE A 272 3.91 -6.50 16.91
CA PHE A 272 4.07 -7.41 18.06
C PHE A 272 3.91 -6.71 19.42
N PRO A 273 4.48 -5.51 19.67
CA PRO A 273 4.25 -4.79 20.93
C PRO A 273 2.77 -4.42 21.13
N ALA A 274 2.10 -3.98 20.06
CA ALA A 274 0.69 -3.61 20.12
C ALA A 274 -0.20 -4.83 20.43
N ILE A 275 0.15 -6.02 19.90
CA ILE A 275 -0.56 -7.28 20.20
C ILE A 275 -0.47 -7.60 21.68
N ILE A 276 0.73 -7.61 22.25
CA ILE A 276 0.93 -7.92 23.69
C ILE A 276 0.20 -6.91 24.57
N MET A 277 0.29 -5.61 24.28
CA MET A 277 -0.44 -4.59 25.02
C MET A 277 -1.96 -4.79 24.97
N THR A 278 -2.50 -5.11 23.79
CA THR A 278 -3.94 -5.38 23.64
C THR A 278 -4.36 -6.63 24.41
N MET A 279 -3.56 -7.70 24.36
CA MET A 279 -3.84 -8.94 25.10
C MET A 279 -3.82 -8.74 26.61
N ILE A 280 -2.87 -7.96 27.14
CA ILE A 280 -2.81 -7.60 28.56
C ILE A 280 -4.07 -6.84 28.95
N ALA A 281 -4.51 -5.88 28.12
CA ALA A 281 -5.73 -5.12 28.38
C ALA A 281 -6.98 -6.01 28.43
N VAL A 282 -7.11 -6.96 27.49
CA VAL A 282 -8.22 -7.94 27.47
C VAL A 282 -8.17 -8.85 28.71
N ARG A 283 -7.01 -9.43 29.04
CA ARG A 283 -6.86 -10.32 30.20
C ARG A 283 -7.09 -9.62 31.54
N TYR A 284 -6.53 -8.42 31.71
CA TYR A 284 -6.76 -7.60 32.90
C TYR A 284 -8.25 -7.40 33.15
N ARG A 285 -8.99 -7.13 32.07
CA ARG A 285 -10.42 -6.97 32.13
C ARG A 285 -11.15 -8.27 32.50
N GLU A 286 -10.84 -9.38 31.85
CA GLU A 286 -11.47 -10.68 32.15
C GLU A 286 -11.29 -11.06 33.63
N ILE A 287 -10.09 -10.89 34.17
CA ILE A 287 -9.79 -11.15 35.59
C ILE A 287 -10.62 -10.23 36.49
N ARG A 288 -10.66 -8.93 36.19
CA ARG A 288 -11.46 -7.95 36.94
C ARG A 288 -12.94 -8.33 36.96
N ASN A 289 -13.50 -8.75 35.84
CA ASN A 289 -14.92 -9.09 35.72
C ASN A 289 -15.27 -10.37 36.48
N ASN A 290 -14.40 -11.39 36.40
CA ASN A 290 -14.58 -12.64 37.14
C ASN A 290 -14.55 -12.42 38.66
N VAL A 291 -13.65 -11.57 39.16
CA VAL A 291 -13.57 -11.25 40.60
C VAL A 291 -14.71 -10.34 41.05
N GLY A 292 -15.14 -9.38 40.21
CA GLY A 292 -16.29 -8.51 40.49
C GLY A 292 -17.61 -9.27 40.64
N SER A 293 -17.76 -10.43 39.98
CA SER A 293 -18.92 -11.31 40.17
C SER A 293 -18.92 -12.06 41.51
N CYS A 294 -17.78 -12.11 42.21
CA CYS A 294 -17.61 -12.88 43.45
C CYS A 294 -17.49 -12.01 44.72
N ARG A 295 -17.34 -10.68 44.61
CA ARG A 295 -17.06 -9.78 45.75
C ARG A 295 -18.32 -9.08 46.26
N LYS A 296 -18.57 -9.15 47.58
CA LYS A 296 -19.49 -8.26 48.31
C LYS A 296 -18.79 -6.92 48.60
N GLU A 297 -19.55 -5.84 48.70
CA GLU A 297 -19.17 -4.43 48.52
C GLU A 297 -18.05 -3.82 49.41
N ASP A 298 -17.44 -4.53 50.37
CA ASP A 298 -16.72 -3.87 51.48
C ASP A 298 -15.18 -3.94 51.51
N GLU A 299 -14.49 -4.24 50.41
CA GLU A 299 -13.01 -4.20 50.43
C GLU A 299 -12.41 -3.47 49.25
N SER A 300 -12.10 -2.20 49.49
CA SER A 300 -11.61 -1.23 48.50
C SER A 300 -10.12 -0.97 48.66
N GLU A 301 -9.24 -1.95 48.47
CA GLU A 301 -7.81 -1.65 48.29
C GLU A 301 -6.99 -2.83 47.75
N GLU A 302 -7.07 -3.15 46.46
CA GLU A 302 -5.99 -3.92 45.79
C GLU A 302 -6.12 -3.88 44.26
N GLN A 303 -5.67 -2.79 43.62
CA GLN A 303 -5.70 -2.63 42.15
C GLN A 303 -4.41 -3.13 41.46
N LYS A 304 -3.29 -3.15 42.19
CA LYS A 304 -1.97 -3.64 41.72
C LYS A 304 -1.89 -5.16 41.45
N PRO A 305 -2.54 -6.08 42.22
CA PRO A 305 -2.38 -7.51 41.97
C PRO A 305 -3.00 -7.98 40.65
N PHE A 306 -4.08 -7.35 40.18
CA PHE A 306 -4.76 -7.77 38.94
C PHE A 306 -3.94 -7.53 37.67
N ILE A 307 -3.24 -6.40 37.59
CA ILE A 307 -2.38 -6.09 36.44
C ILE A 307 -1.19 -7.06 36.42
N GLN A 308 -0.59 -7.33 37.58
CA GLN A 308 0.50 -8.31 37.69
C GLN A 308 0.05 -9.71 37.26
N GLN A 309 -1.12 -10.17 37.70
CA GLN A 309 -1.70 -11.45 37.28
C GLN A 309 -1.94 -11.49 35.76
N ALA A 310 -2.48 -10.42 35.17
CA ALA A 310 -2.68 -10.33 33.73
C ALA A 310 -1.35 -10.43 32.96
N ILE A 311 -0.32 -9.69 33.38
CA ILE A 311 1.02 -9.72 32.77
C ILE A 311 1.62 -11.13 32.86
N VAL A 312 1.58 -11.76 34.03
CA VAL A 312 2.11 -13.12 34.24
C VAL A 312 1.38 -14.14 33.36
N SER A 313 0.06 -13.99 33.17
CA SER A 313 -0.72 -14.88 32.31
C SER A 313 -0.37 -14.79 30.81
N ILE A 314 0.11 -13.61 30.37
CA ILE A 314 0.50 -13.35 28.97
C ILE A 314 1.99 -13.59 28.75
N LEU A 315 2.80 -13.66 29.80
CA LEU A 315 4.26 -13.82 29.73
C LEU A 315 4.72 -14.95 28.79
N PRO A 316 4.13 -16.18 28.80
CA PRO A 316 4.55 -17.24 27.86
C PRO A 316 4.38 -16.84 26.39
N ARG A 317 3.33 -16.09 26.07
CA ARG A 317 3.06 -15.59 24.70
C ARG A 317 3.99 -14.46 24.32
N ALA A 318 4.29 -13.56 25.26
CA ALA A 318 5.26 -12.50 25.05
C ALA A 318 6.66 -13.07 24.77
N VAL A 319 7.10 -14.05 25.58
CA VAL A 319 8.37 -14.76 25.38
C VAL A 319 8.40 -15.46 24.02
N LEU A 320 7.33 -16.18 23.67
CA LEU A 320 7.23 -16.86 22.37
C LEU A 320 7.30 -15.87 21.20
N LEU A 321 6.60 -14.75 21.28
CA LEU A 321 6.60 -13.71 20.24
C LEU A 321 7.99 -13.08 20.08
N SER A 322 8.67 -12.80 21.20
CA SER A 322 10.05 -12.32 21.21
C SER A 322 11.04 -13.36 20.65
N MET A 323 10.85 -14.65 20.96
CA MET A 323 11.67 -15.73 20.39
C MET A 323 11.49 -15.82 18.87
N VAL A 324 10.25 -15.81 18.38
CA VAL A 324 9.96 -15.84 16.93
C VAL A 324 10.58 -14.62 16.23
N ALA A 325 10.42 -13.42 16.81
CA ALA A 325 11.04 -12.20 16.30
C ALA A 325 12.58 -12.30 16.29
N ALA A 326 13.18 -12.79 17.38
CA ALA A 326 14.63 -12.95 17.48
C ALA A 326 15.16 -13.98 16.46
N VAL A 327 14.49 -15.12 16.30
CA VAL A 327 14.86 -16.13 15.30
C VAL A 327 14.82 -15.53 13.89
N TYR A 328 13.77 -14.77 13.56
CA TYR A 328 13.66 -14.10 12.27
C TYR A 328 14.78 -13.07 12.05
N LEU A 329 15.07 -12.23 13.05
CA LEU A 329 16.13 -11.23 12.96
C LEU A 329 17.53 -11.85 12.90
N VAL A 330 17.79 -12.90 13.68
CA VAL A 330 19.06 -13.66 13.63
C VAL A 330 19.22 -14.32 12.27
N TYR A 331 18.18 -14.98 11.76
CA TYR A 331 18.22 -15.57 10.42
C TYR A 331 18.54 -14.52 9.36
N ARG A 332 17.87 -13.35 9.41
CA ARG A 332 18.12 -12.24 8.50
C ARG A 332 19.53 -11.68 8.61
N TYR A 333 20.04 -11.53 9.83
CA TYR A 333 21.40 -11.03 10.08
C TYR A 333 22.46 -12.03 9.60
N SER A 334 22.25 -13.33 9.84
CA SER A 334 23.18 -14.39 9.42
C SER A 334 23.20 -14.67 7.92
N SER A 335 22.16 -14.21 7.20
CA SER A 335 22.02 -14.44 5.76
C SER A 335 22.48 -13.21 4.99
N ASP A 336 23.74 -13.20 4.55
CA ASP A 336 24.31 -12.10 3.74
C ASP A 336 23.48 -11.82 2.47
N SER A 337 22.80 -12.84 1.94
CA SER A 337 21.89 -12.73 0.79
C SER A 337 20.68 -11.83 1.01
N LEU A 338 20.32 -11.50 2.25
CA LEU A 338 19.18 -10.63 2.60
C LEU A 338 19.60 -9.18 2.89
N SER A 339 20.89 -8.88 2.87
CA SER A 339 21.39 -7.50 2.95
C SER A 339 21.14 -6.76 1.63
N ILE A 340 20.63 -5.54 1.72
CA ILE A 340 20.36 -4.71 0.53
C ILE A 340 21.70 -4.17 0.01
N PRO A 341 22.08 -4.45 -1.25
CA PRO A 341 23.28 -3.88 -1.85
C PRO A 341 23.21 -2.34 -1.90
N ARG A 342 24.36 -1.68 -1.70
CA ARG A 342 24.47 -0.22 -1.88
C ARG A 342 24.12 0.13 -3.33
N GLY A 343 23.30 1.15 -3.53
CA GLY A 343 22.85 1.61 -4.85
C GLY A 343 21.60 0.92 -5.41
N LEU A 344 21.04 -0.10 -4.73
CA LEU A 344 19.77 -0.71 -5.17
C LEU A 344 18.56 0.23 -4.97
N ILE A 345 18.53 0.95 -3.84
CA ILE A 345 17.49 1.95 -3.59
C ILE A 345 17.88 3.24 -4.31
N ARG A 346 17.11 3.59 -5.33
CA ARG A 346 17.37 4.79 -6.13
C ARG A 346 17.01 6.06 -5.35
N PRO A 347 17.76 7.17 -5.49
CA PRO A 347 17.35 8.46 -4.94
C PRO A 347 15.94 8.87 -5.38
N ALA A 348 15.58 8.55 -6.63
CA ALA A 348 14.25 8.76 -7.20
C ALA A 348 13.11 8.02 -6.45
N GLU A 349 13.43 6.92 -5.75
CA GLU A 349 12.47 6.12 -4.97
C GLU A 349 12.39 6.58 -3.51
N ASN A 350 13.54 6.89 -2.90
CA ASN A 350 13.60 7.44 -1.55
C ASN A 350 14.62 8.60 -1.48
N PRO A 351 14.16 9.87 -1.47
CA PRO A 351 15.04 11.04 -1.42
C PRO A 351 15.90 11.09 -0.16
N PHE A 352 15.42 10.48 0.93
CA PHE A 352 16.05 10.58 2.24
C PHE A 352 17.08 9.48 2.49
N TYR A 353 16.93 8.33 1.83
CA TYR A 353 17.91 7.26 1.93
C TYR A 353 19.29 7.71 1.42
N ALA A 354 19.31 8.30 0.21
CA ALA A 354 20.55 8.81 -0.39
C ALA A 354 21.24 9.87 0.50
N LYS A 355 20.47 10.78 1.08
CA LYS A 355 20.99 11.85 1.96
C LYS A 355 21.50 11.33 3.30
N VAL A 356 20.84 10.30 3.84
CA VAL A 356 21.26 9.65 5.09
C VAL A 356 22.55 8.85 4.88
N ASP A 357 22.66 8.13 3.76
CA ASP A 357 23.84 7.35 3.40
C ASP A 357 25.05 8.25 3.07
N ALA A 358 24.81 9.34 2.34
CA ALA A 358 25.80 10.39 2.08
C ALA A 358 26.12 11.27 3.31
N ASN A 359 25.48 11.00 4.46
CA ASN A 359 25.64 11.73 5.72
C ASN A 359 25.43 13.26 5.61
N GLU A 360 24.62 13.70 4.66
CA GLU A 360 24.30 15.11 4.42
C GLU A 360 23.39 15.70 5.50
N TRP A 361 22.60 14.84 6.16
CA TRP A 361 21.66 15.23 7.19
C TRP A 361 22.27 15.23 8.59
N SER A 362 22.28 16.41 9.22
CA SER A 362 22.51 16.54 10.66
C SER A 362 21.43 15.82 11.48
N TYR A 363 21.76 15.42 12.70
CA TYR A 363 20.83 14.72 13.60
C TYR A 363 19.50 15.47 13.80
N GLY A 364 19.55 16.82 13.89
CA GLY A 364 18.35 17.66 14.00
C GLY A 364 17.45 17.59 12.76
N GLN A 365 18.04 17.62 11.56
CA GLN A 365 17.29 17.49 10.30
C GLN A 365 16.64 16.10 10.17
N ARG A 366 17.35 15.04 10.58
CA ARG A 366 16.79 13.68 10.63
C ARG A 366 15.55 13.64 11.51
N LEU A 367 15.66 14.13 12.75
CA LEU A 367 14.57 14.12 13.72
C LEU A 367 13.35 14.89 13.20
N VAL A 368 13.56 16.08 12.63
CA VAL A 368 12.48 16.93 12.11
C VAL A 368 11.77 16.28 10.94
N ASN A 369 12.51 15.79 9.94
CA ASN A 369 11.91 15.16 8.76
C ASN A 369 11.20 13.85 9.13
N TYR A 370 11.82 12.93 9.87
CA TYR A 370 11.14 11.69 10.27
C TYR A 370 9.91 11.95 11.14
N SER A 371 9.93 12.95 12.03
CA SER A 371 8.76 13.33 12.84
C SER A 371 7.62 13.87 11.98
N PHE A 372 7.94 14.68 10.96
CA PHE A 372 6.95 15.16 10.01
C PHE A 372 6.30 14.00 9.27
N ILE A 373 7.08 13.04 8.78
CA ILE A 373 6.53 11.88 8.08
C ILE A 373 5.72 10.97 9.00
N LEU A 374 6.14 10.75 10.24
CA LEU A 374 5.33 10.03 11.22
C LEU A 374 3.97 10.71 11.42
N SER A 375 3.94 12.04 11.50
CA SER A 375 2.68 12.77 11.66
C SER A 375 1.74 12.63 10.47
N LEU A 376 2.27 12.58 9.24
CA LEU A 376 1.49 12.34 8.03
C LEU A 376 0.85 10.95 8.08
N HIS A 377 1.59 9.93 8.51
CA HIS A 377 1.05 8.58 8.69
C HIS A 377 -0.06 8.53 9.76
N ILE A 378 0.14 9.21 10.91
CA ILE A 378 -0.90 9.31 11.96
C ILE A 378 -2.15 10.00 11.41
N LEU A 379 -1.98 11.11 10.70
CA LEU A 379 -3.11 11.86 10.17
C LEU A 379 -3.88 11.04 9.11
N LYS A 380 -3.15 10.32 8.27
CA LYS A 380 -3.72 9.42 7.27
C LYS A 380 -4.47 8.24 7.92
N SER A 381 -3.98 7.74 9.05
CA SER A 381 -4.65 6.69 9.83
C SER A 381 -5.97 7.15 10.47
N LEU A 382 -6.14 8.47 10.64
CA LEU A 382 -7.37 9.13 11.09
C LEU A 382 -8.31 9.49 9.93
N GLY A 383 -7.95 9.16 8.69
CA GLY A 383 -8.71 9.50 7.48
C GLY A 383 -8.56 10.97 7.05
N VAL A 384 -7.53 11.67 7.53
CA VAL A 384 -7.22 13.04 7.11
C VAL A 384 -6.01 13.03 6.17
N GLU A 385 -6.21 13.56 4.97
CA GLU A 385 -5.24 13.51 3.87
C GLU A 385 -4.76 14.91 3.52
N LEU A 386 -3.59 15.32 4.04
CA LEU A 386 -2.99 16.61 3.70
C LEU A 386 -2.43 16.64 2.27
N ILE A 387 -1.81 15.53 1.83
CA ILE A 387 -1.12 15.42 0.54
C ILE A 387 -2.03 14.76 -0.51
N GLY A 388 -3.11 14.09 -0.08
CA GLY A 388 -3.95 13.25 -0.94
C GLY A 388 -3.41 11.82 -1.09
N PHE A 389 -4.12 11.02 -1.87
CA PHE A 389 -3.70 9.66 -2.23
C PHE A 389 -2.81 9.67 -3.47
N SER A 390 -1.66 9.03 -3.37
CA SER A 390 -0.80 8.76 -4.52
C SER A 390 -0.57 7.26 -4.61
N HIS A 391 -0.50 6.74 -5.84
CA HIS A 391 -0.03 5.37 -6.10
C HIS A 391 1.37 5.16 -5.49
N GLU A 392 2.21 6.19 -5.57
CA GLU A 392 3.57 6.17 -5.05
C GLU A 392 4.02 7.59 -4.64
N TYR A 393 4.67 7.68 -3.49
CA TYR A 393 5.26 8.92 -2.97
C TYR A 393 6.75 8.95 -3.34
N GLY A 394 7.04 9.15 -4.63
CA GLY A 394 8.40 9.22 -5.16
C GLY A 394 9.14 10.51 -4.77
N TYR A 395 10.37 10.65 -5.26
CA TYR A 395 11.23 11.80 -5.01
C TYR A 395 10.52 13.14 -5.20
N ASP A 396 10.76 14.04 -4.24
CA ASP A 396 10.21 15.39 -4.12
C ASP A 396 8.68 15.52 -4.06
N CYS A 397 7.93 14.43 -3.84
CA CYS A 397 6.52 14.58 -3.45
C CYS A 397 6.39 15.19 -2.03
N ILE A 398 7.25 14.76 -1.10
CA ILE A 398 7.33 15.31 0.25
C ILE A 398 8.63 16.08 0.33
N PRO A 399 8.61 17.42 0.19
CA PRO A 399 9.83 18.20 0.20
C PRO A 399 10.47 18.14 1.58
N GLU A 400 11.81 18.17 1.58
CA GLU A 400 12.58 18.25 2.81
C GLU A 400 12.21 19.50 3.61
N ILE A 401 12.01 19.33 4.92
CA ILE A 401 11.84 20.43 5.84
C ILE A 401 13.21 20.96 6.23
N GLN A 402 13.51 22.17 5.75
CA GLN A 402 14.69 22.93 6.17
C GLN A 402 14.37 23.62 7.50
N ALA A 403 14.75 23.00 8.63
CA ALA A 403 14.50 23.55 9.97
C ALA A 403 15.22 24.88 10.23
N LEU A 404 16.29 25.17 9.49
CA LEU A 404 17.10 26.39 9.60
C LEU A 404 17.44 26.86 8.19
N LYS A 405 16.92 28.02 7.80
CA LYS A 405 17.44 28.75 6.64
C LYS A 405 18.19 29.97 7.16
N THR A 406 19.45 30.09 6.77
CA THR A 406 20.25 31.28 7.07
C THR A 406 19.74 32.42 6.21
N VAL A 407 19.06 33.38 6.83
CA VAL A 407 18.71 34.65 6.18
C VAL A 407 19.70 35.66 6.75
N ASP A 408 20.52 36.25 5.87
CA ASP A 408 21.54 37.24 6.24
C ASP A 408 22.52 36.79 7.33
N GLY A 409 22.96 35.52 7.28
CA GLY A 409 23.91 34.97 8.27
C GLY A 409 23.31 34.67 9.65
N VAL A 410 22.03 34.96 9.86
CA VAL A 410 21.30 34.61 11.08
C VAL A 410 20.54 33.29 10.84
N PRO A 411 20.76 32.25 11.66
CA PRO A 411 19.94 31.05 11.61
C PRO A 411 18.53 31.41 12.10
N VAL A 412 17.58 31.54 11.18
CA VAL A 412 16.17 31.75 11.52
C VAL A 412 15.51 30.37 11.62
N LEU A 413 14.95 30.08 12.79
CA LEU A 413 14.05 28.94 12.97
C LEU A 413 12.77 29.25 12.18
N MET A 414 12.67 28.71 10.97
CA MET A 414 11.39 28.72 10.28
C MET A 414 10.50 27.71 10.98
N VAL A 415 9.55 28.20 11.78
CA VAL A 415 8.40 27.39 12.18
C VAL A 415 7.57 27.20 10.92
N ASP A 416 7.94 26.19 10.13
CA ASP A 416 7.10 25.73 9.05
C ASP A 416 5.74 25.37 9.68
N LEU A 417 4.65 25.97 9.19
CA LEU A 417 3.31 25.71 9.71
C LEU A 417 2.97 24.20 9.63
N ARG A 418 3.63 23.48 8.70
CA ARG A 418 3.60 22.02 8.56
C ARG A 418 4.22 21.27 9.75
N LEU A 419 5.03 21.92 10.60
CA LEU A 419 5.62 21.37 11.83
C LEU A 419 4.70 21.45 13.05
N LEU A 420 3.68 22.29 13.03
CA LEU A 420 2.80 22.49 14.18
C LEU A 420 1.97 21.24 14.49
N VAL A 421 1.45 20.58 13.45
CA VAL A 421 0.69 19.32 13.56
C VAL A 421 1.58 18.15 14.00
N PRO A 422 2.76 17.89 13.41
CA PRO A 422 3.71 16.91 13.91
C PRO A 422 4.18 17.16 15.33
N VAL A 423 4.46 18.40 15.73
CA VAL A 423 4.93 18.71 17.09
C VAL A 423 3.81 18.50 18.11
N ILE A 424 2.56 18.81 17.78
CA ILE A 424 1.41 18.51 18.65
C ILE A 424 1.16 17.00 18.72
N LEU A 425 1.17 16.29 17.59
CA LEU A 425 0.96 14.84 17.56
C LEU A 425 2.13 14.07 18.17
N ALA A 426 3.36 14.50 17.96
CA ALA A 426 4.56 13.95 18.57
C ALA A 426 4.63 14.28 20.06
N SER A 427 4.23 15.46 20.52
CA SER A 427 4.16 15.75 21.97
C SER A 427 3.07 14.92 22.66
N LEU A 428 1.93 14.67 22.00
CA LEU A 428 0.90 13.74 22.48
C LEU A 428 1.36 12.29 22.44
N ALA A 429 2.03 11.86 21.37
CA ALA A 429 2.56 10.51 21.21
C ALA A 429 3.74 10.23 22.14
N ILE A 430 4.64 11.19 22.34
CA ILE A 430 5.75 11.16 23.31
C ILE A 430 5.18 11.20 24.72
N ALA A 431 4.14 11.98 25.03
CA ALA A 431 3.48 11.91 26.34
C ALA A 431 2.85 10.51 26.61
N LEU A 432 2.38 9.83 25.56
CA LEU A 432 1.85 8.47 25.63
C LEU A 432 2.97 7.40 25.69
N LEU A 433 4.04 7.58 24.91
CA LEU A 433 5.18 6.68 24.78
C LEU A 433 6.15 6.80 25.96
N VAL A 434 6.40 7.99 26.50
CA VAL A 434 7.23 8.19 27.71
C VAL A 434 6.61 7.51 28.94
N ARG A 435 5.29 7.27 28.96
CA ARG A 435 4.64 6.44 29.99
C ARG A 435 4.78 4.93 29.77
N VAL A 436 5.15 4.49 28.57
CA VAL A 436 5.21 3.05 28.18
C VAL A 436 6.63 2.59 27.84
N TRP A 437 7.55 3.50 27.52
CA TRP A 437 8.80 3.23 26.79
C TRP A 437 10.07 3.76 27.50
N LEU A 438 9.99 4.11 28.79
CA LEU A 438 11.18 4.38 29.62
C LEU A 438 11.76 3.05 30.16
N GLY A 439 12.12 2.13 29.27
CA GLY A 439 12.65 0.81 29.65
C GLY A 439 13.66 0.17 28.70
N THR A 440 13.97 0.75 27.54
CA THR A 440 14.95 0.18 26.61
C THR A 440 15.94 1.24 26.12
N PRO A 441 17.24 1.11 26.42
CA PRO A 441 18.26 1.99 25.86
C PRO A 441 18.41 1.71 24.36
N ILE A 442 18.32 2.76 23.56
CA ILE A 442 18.63 2.73 22.12
C ILE A 442 20.14 2.54 22.01
N GLY A 443 20.57 1.33 21.64
CA GLY A 443 21.97 1.01 21.37
C GLY A 443 22.45 1.79 20.14
N LYS A 444 23.66 2.35 20.26
CA LYS A 444 24.34 3.19 19.24
C LYS A 444 24.63 2.49 17.91
N ASP A 445 24.41 1.18 17.80
CA ASP A 445 24.83 0.36 16.66
C ASP A 445 23.66 -0.19 15.82
N SER A 446 22.41 0.21 16.09
CA SER A 446 21.24 -0.28 15.34
C SER A 446 20.94 0.52 14.07
N ASN A 447 21.94 0.79 13.23
CA ASN A 447 21.73 1.39 11.90
C ASN A 447 21.15 0.39 10.87
N GLN A 448 20.85 -0.85 11.27
CA GLN A 448 20.34 -1.89 10.37
C GLN A 448 18.87 -2.30 10.63
N ALA A 449 18.27 -1.85 11.74
CA ALA A 449 16.91 -2.22 12.13
C ALA A 449 15.89 -1.09 11.99
N ALA A 450 16.27 0.01 11.34
CA ALA A 450 15.39 1.14 11.11
C ALA A 450 14.54 0.91 9.83
N PRO A 451 13.39 1.61 9.69
CA PRO A 451 12.59 1.70 8.45
C PRO A 451 13.35 2.24 7.22
N GLU A 452 14.65 2.46 7.36
CA GLU A 452 15.60 3.08 6.43
C GLU A 452 15.82 2.26 5.15
N THR A 453 15.45 0.97 5.15
CA THR A 453 15.61 0.04 4.02
C THR A 453 14.34 -0.18 3.19
N LEU A 454 13.23 0.49 3.51
CA LEU A 454 12.07 0.49 2.61
C LEU A 454 12.26 1.53 1.49
N GLY A 455 12.31 1.07 0.24
CA GLY A 455 12.37 1.93 -0.95
C GLY A 455 11.17 2.88 -1.13
N ARG A 456 10.18 2.88 -0.25
CA ARG A 456 9.06 3.84 -0.22
C ARG A 456 8.87 4.39 1.19
N PHE A 457 9.09 5.68 1.36
CA PHE A 457 9.19 6.35 2.65
C PHE A 457 7.83 6.76 3.27
N VAL A 458 6.84 7.03 2.42
CA VAL A 458 5.42 7.06 2.80
C VAL A 458 4.73 5.99 1.99
N ALA A 459 4.08 5.05 2.67
CA ALA A 459 3.35 3.99 2.00
C ALA A 459 2.06 3.67 2.76
N ASP A 460 0.95 3.79 2.06
CA ASP A 460 -0.39 3.65 2.62
C ASP A 460 -0.61 2.26 3.25
N ARG A 461 0.09 1.25 2.72
CA ARG A 461 0.15 -0.11 3.26
C ARG A 461 0.71 -0.20 4.69
N VAL A 462 1.56 0.73 5.12
CA VAL A 462 2.09 0.79 6.50
C VAL A 462 1.03 1.32 7.48
N VAL A 463 0.15 2.18 6.98
CA VAL A 463 -0.93 2.82 7.77
C VAL A 463 -2.08 1.84 8.06
N VAL A 464 -2.28 0.83 7.21
CA VAL A 464 -3.38 -0.15 7.36
C VAL A 464 -3.41 -0.78 8.76
N ALA A 465 -2.25 -1.18 9.29
CA ALA A 465 -2.18 -1.77 10.62
C ALA A 465 -2.58 -0.79 11.73
N SER A 466 -2.14 0.47 11.65
CA SER A 466 -2.49 1.51 12.64
C SER A 466 -3.98 1.88 12.60
N SER A 467 -4.58 1.88 11.39
CA SER A 467 -6.00 2.16 11.21
C SER A 467 -6.91 1.10 11.87
N PHE A 468 -6.41 -0.13 12.10
CA PHE A 468 -7.13 -1.18 12.82
C PHE A 468 -7.54 -0.72 14.23
N GLY A 469 -6.59 -0.23 15.01
CA GLY A 469 -6.85 0.26 16.36
C GLY A 469 -7.68 1.55 16.35
N ILE A 470 -7.36 2.48 15.45
CA ILE A 470 -8.06 3.76 15.34
C ILE A 470 -9.55 3.57 15.00
N SER A 471 -9.87 2.65 14.10
CA SER A 471 -11.26 2.36 13.74
C SER A 471 -12.08 1.87 14.93
N ILE A 472 -11.46 1.13 15.86
CA ILE A 472 -12.10 0.68 17.11
C ILE A 472 -12.42 1.88 18.03
N PHE A 473 -11.45 2.78 18.23
CA PHE A 473 -11.66 3.95 19.08
C PHE A 473 -12.64 4.96 18.46
N VAL A 474 -12.49 5.26 17.18
CA VAL A 474 -13.42 6.13 16.44
C VAL A 474 -14.83 5.52 16.45
N GLY A 475 -14.95 4.21 16.22
CA GLY A 475 -16.22 3.48 16.33
C GLY A 475 -16.87 3.64 17.71
N ARG A 476 -16.10 3.56 18.80
CA ARG A 476 -16.60 3.79 20.17
C ARG A 476 -17.07 5.23 20.38
N VAL A 477 -16.29 6.20 19.93
CA VAL A 477 -16.65 7.64 20.04
C VAL A 477 -17.94 7.93 19.27
N LEU A 478 -18.06 7.43 18.04
CA LEU A 478 -19.27 7.58 17.22
C LEU A 478 -20.48 6.87 17.83
N ALA A 479 -20.30 5.70 18.47
CA ALA A 479 -21.38 5.01 19.17
C ALA A 479 -21.91 5.82 20.36
N ILE A 480 -21.01 6.40 21.16
CA ILE A 480 -21.37 7.27 22.29
C ILE A 480 -22.05 8.55 21.78
N PHE A 481 -21.51 9.16 20.72
CA PHE A 481 -22.10 10.35 20.10
C PHE A 481 -23.52 10.07 19.58
N MET A 482 -23.70 8.96 18.85
CA MET A 482 -24.99 8.57 18.26
C MET A 482 -26.08 8.37 19.31
N LEU A 483 -25.75 7.73 20.44
CA LEU A 483 -26.72 7.41 21.50
C LEU A 483 -26.91 8.53 22.54
N GLY A 484 -25.96 9.48 22.62
CA GLY A 484 -25.97 10.55 23.62
C GLY A 484 -25.64 10.09 25.04
N ARG A 485 -25.32 11.04 25.93
CA ARG A 485 -25.24 10.78 27.37
C ARG A 485 -26.67 10.72 27.93
N LEU A 486 -27.03 9.62 28.58
CA LEU A 486 -28.13 9.64 29.54
C LEU A 486 -27.58 10.31 30.80
N ASP A 487 -27.88 11.60 30.96
CA ASP A 487 -27.69 12.23 32.26
C ASP A 487 -28.66 11.58 33.27
N SER A 488 -28.15 11.39 34.48
CA SER A 488 -28.74 10.97 35.76
C SER A 488 -30.23 10.56 35.82
N PRO A 489 -30.61 9.50 36.55
CA PRO A 489 -32.01 9.08 36.76
C PRO A 489 -32.83 10.01 37.69
N ARG A 490 -32.58 11.33 37.70
CA ARG A 490 -33.27 12.28 38.59
C ARG A 490 -34.03 13.43 37.95
N ASP A 491 -34.01 13.59 36.63
CA ASP A 491 -34.74 14.68 35.97
C ASP A 491 -35.93 14.16 35.15
N GLU A 492 -36.93 13.58 35.83
CA GLU A 492 -38.29 13.37 35.28
C GLU A 492 -39.13 14.67 35.24
N CYS A 493 -38.55 15.85 35.52
CA CYS A 493 -39.28 17.12 35.54
C CYS A 493 -38.63 18.29 34.78
N ALA A 494 -37.71 18.01 33.84
CA ALA A 494 -37.19 19.01 32.92
C ALA A 494 -37.70 18.77 31.49
N ASP A 495 -39.02 18.60 31.36
CA ASP A 495 -39.76 18.64 30.10
C ASP A 495 -39.95 20.11 29.63
N ILE A 496 -38.89 20.92 29.74
CA ILE A 496 -38.91 22.36 29.44
C ILE A 496 -37.75 22.68 28.49
N GLN A 497 -38.13 23.26 27.35
CA GLN A 497 -37.29 23.85 26.31
C GLN A 497 -36.68 22.88 25.30
N TRP A 498 -37.60 22.13 24.70
CA TRP A 498 -37.66 21.82 23.26
C TRP A 498 -37.57 23.11 22.39
N LEU A 499 -36.45 23.82 22.46
CA LEU A 499 -36.16 24.99 21.63
C LEU A 499 -35.88 24.56 20.18
N ASN A 500 -36.92 24.67 19.35
CA ASN A 500 -36.91 25.36 18.07
C ASN A 500 -35.56 25.41 17.31
N GLY A 501 -35.18 24.28 16.74
CA GLY A 501 -34.23 24.24 15.65
C GLY A 501 -34.23 22.85 15.04
N ARG A 502 -34.52 22.74 13.74
CA ARG A 502 -34.41 21.52 12.93
C ARG A 502 -32.96 21.00 12.91
N ARG A 503 -32.42 20.54 14.05
CA ARG A 503 -31.12 19.88 14.11
C ARG A 503 -31.33 18.47 13.61
N LEU A 504 -30.65 18.11 12.52
CA LEU A 504 -30.66 16.74 12.01
C LEU A 504 -30.25 15.77 13.13
N PRO A 505 -30.89 14.59 13.23
CA PRO A 505 -30.60 13.65 14.30
C PRO A 505 -29.14 13.17 14.22
N ARG A 506 -28.44 13.07 15.36
CA ARG A 506 -27.04 12.57 15.45
C ARG A 506 -26.71 11.34 14.56
N PRO A 507 -27.56 10.29 14.46
CA PRO A 507 -27.31 9.17 13.53
C PRO A 507 -27.22 9.59 12.05
N PHE A 508 -27.90 10.65 11.63
CA PHE A 508 -27.77 11.18 10.27
C PHE A 508 -26.33 11.64 10.00
N PHE A 509 -25.69 12.35 10.94
CA PHE A 509 -24.30 12.77 10.77
C PHE A 509 -23.34 11.58 10.68
N VAL A 510 -23.57 10.53 11.47
CA VAL A 510 -22.77 9.30 11.37
C VAL A 510 -23.00 8.61 10.03
N ALA A 511 -24.24 8.52 9.56
CA ALA A 511 -24.56 7.94 8.26
C ALA A 511 -23.96 8.75 7.09
N ALA A 512 -24.04 10.08 7.14
CA ALA A 512 -23.43 10.97 6.16
C ALA A 512 -21.89 10.84 6.14
N PHE A 513 -21.27 10.70 7.32
CA PHE A 513 -19.83 10.44 7.42
C PHE A 513 -19.45 9.08 6.83
N CYS A 514 -20.19 8.02 7.14
CA CYS A 514 -19.99 6.70 6.53
C CYS A 514 -20.19 6.75 5.01
N LEU A 515 -21.20 7.48 4.52
CA LEU A 515 -21.44 7.63 3.08
C LEU A 515 -20.28 8.39 2.41
N TYR A 516 -19.76 9.44 3.04
CA TYR A 516 -18.58 10.17 2.57
C TYR A 516 -17.36 9.23 2.46
N LEU A 517 -17.08 8.43 3.49
CA LEU A 517 -16.00 7.44 3.48
C LEU A 517 -16.23 6.38 2.39
N ALA A 518 -17.46 5.90 2.23
CA ALA A 518 -17.80 4.94 1.18
C ALA A 518 -17.53 5.50 -0.22
N THR A 519 -17.97 6.73 -0.51
CA THR A 519 -17.70 7.38 -1.79
C THR A 519 -16.21 7.57 -2.04
N ARG A 520 -15.43 7.97 -1.01
CA ARG A 520 -13.97 8.11 -1.11
C ARG A 520 -13.30 6.78 -1.45
N THR A 521 -13.61 5.73 -0.71
CA THR A 521 -13.06 4.38 -0.90
C THR A 521 -13.43 3.82 -2.26
N HIS A 522 -14.68 4.02 -2.70
CA HIS A 522 -15.15 3.60 -4.01
C HIS A 522 -14.41 4.32 -5.15
N ASN A 523 -14.36 5.66 -5.12
CA ASN A 523 -13.69 6.45 -6.14
C ASN A 523 -12.21 6.09 -6.22
N ARG A 524 -11.56 5.92 -5.07
CA ARG A 524 -10.15 5.51 -5.03
C ARG A 524 -9.93 4.10 -5.56
N THR A 525 -10.88 3.19 -5.33
CA THR A 525 -10.83 1.83 -5.89
C THR A 525 -11.03 1.87 -7.41
N ALA A 526 -11.90 2.75 -7.90
CA ALA A 526 -12.09 2.97 -9.33
C ALA A 526 -10.83 3.53 -10.01
N ASP A 527 -10.10 4.44 -9.36
CA ASP A 527 -8.81 4.93 -9.87
C ASP A 527 -7.84 3.76 -10.13
N TRP A 528 -7.80 2.75 -9.26
CA TRP A 528 -6.94 1.57 -9.39
C TRP A 528 -7.29 0.65 -10.57
N MET A 529 -8.46 0.82 -11.18
CA MET A 529 -8.88 -0.02 -12.30
C MET A 529 -8.36 0.48 -13.65
N ASP A 530 -7.95 1.74 -13.73
CA ASP A 530 -7.45 2.37 -14.96
C ASP A 530 -6.11 3.06 -14.69
N SER A 531 -5.08 2.74 -15.48
CA SER A 531 -3.73 3.30 -15.30
C SER A 531 -3.72 4.81 -15.50
N MET A 532 -4.56 5.35 -16.39
CA MET A 532 -4.68 6.79 -16.62
C MET A 532 -5.28 7.50 -15.39
N ALA A 533 -6.40 7.00 -14.86
CA ALA A 533 -7.01 7.51 -13.64
C ALA A 533 -6.07 7.40 -12.42
N LEU A 534 -5.36 6.28 -12.27
CA LEU A 534 -4.42 6.04 -11.18
C LEU A 534 -3.22 6.99 -11.20
N LEU A 535 -2.55 7.14 -12.34
CA LEU A 535 -1.42 8.07 -12.45
C LEU A 535 -1.89 9.53 -12.42
N GLY A 536 -3.08 9.82 -12.96
CA GLY A 536 -3.66 11.16 -12.95
C GLY A 536 -4.00 11.64 -11.54
N SER A 537 -4.61 10.78 -10.72
CA SER A 537 -4.84 11.05 -9.30
C SER A 537 -3.53 11.19 -8.52
N SER A 538 -2.51 10.40 -8.87
CA SER A 538 -1.18 10.48 -8.26
C SER A 538 -0.48 11.81 -8.56
N LEU A 539 -0.52 12.30 -9.81
CA LEU A 539 0.03 13.61 -10.18
C LEU A 539 -0.76 14.78 -9.58
N LYS A 540 -2.06 14.60 -9.30
CA LYS A 540 -2.85 15.61 -8.57
C LYS A 540 -2.38 15.76 -7.12
N SER A 541 -2.01 14.66 -6.48
CA SER A 541 -1.50 14.63 -5.10
C SER A 541 -0.02 15.01 -5.02
N CYS A 542 0.78 14.47 -5.94
CA CYS A 542 2.23 14.61 -6.01
C CYS A 542 2.67 15.11 -7.42
N PRO A 543 2.42 16.38 -7.79
CA PRO A 543 2.77 16.88 -9.12
C PRO A 543 4.29 16.89 -9.37
N ARG A 544 5.09 16.96 -8.29
CA ARG A 544 6.56 16.96 -8.33
C ARG A 544 7.18 15.56 -8.28
N SER A 545 6.38 14.49 -8.38
CA SER A 545 6.91 13.12 -8.42
C SER A 545 7.54 12.83 -9.78
N ILE A 546 8.87 12.67 -9.82
CA ILE A 546 9.61 12.36 -11.05
C ILE A 546 9.09 11.08 -11.71
N LYS A 547 8.97 10.00 -10.93
CA LYS A 547 8.51 8.70 -11.40
C LYS A 547 7.08 8.76 -11.94
N SER A 548 6.18 9.47 -11.25
CA SER A 548 4.79 9.60 -11.73
C SER A 548 4.69 10.38 -13.03
N ASN A 549 5.54 11.41 -13.22
CA ASN A 549 5.60 12.14 -14.49
C ASN A 549 6.13 11.24 -15.62
N LEU A 550 7.20 10.47 -15.36
CA LEU A 550 7.77 9.53 -16.33
C LEU A 550 6.80 8.39 -16.70
N GLU A 551 6.12 7.79 -15.72
CA GLU A 551 5.15 6.71 -16.02
C GLU A 551 3.92 7.26 -16.76
N MET A 552 3.50 8.50 -16.47
CA MET A 552 2.42 9.15 -17.21
C MET A 552 2.83 9.47 -18.65
N SER A 553 4.08 9.85 -18.90
CA SER A 553 4.54 10.11 -20.27
C SER A 553 4.49 8.86 -21.15
N LYS A 554 4.78 7.68 -20.57
CA LYS A 554 4.65 6.39 -21.27
C LYS A 554 3.23 6.17 -21.80
N LEU A 555 2.22 6.47 -21.00
CA LEU A 555 0.81 6.37 -21.39
C LEU A 555 0.47 7.24 -22.60
N TYR A 556 0.93 8.49 -22.60
CA TYR A 556 0.70 9.44 -23.69
C TYR A 556 1.57 9.18 -24.94
N SER A 557 2.70 8.48 -24.80
CA SER A 557 3.61 8.10 -25.90
C SER A 557 3.17 6.84 -26.68
N GLY A 558 1.87 6.60 -26.79
CA GLY A 558 1.31 5.53 -27.64
C GLY A 558 1.07 4.19 -26.96
N LEU A 559 1.31 4.08 -25.66
CA LEU A 559 0.95 2.89 -24.90
C LEU A 559 -0.57 2.73 -24.76
N VAL A 560 -1.30 3.85 -24.76
CA VAL A 560 -2.75 3.88 -24.89
C VAL A 560 -3.08 4.57 -26.22
N PRO A 561 -3.35 3.81 -27.31
CA PRO A 561 -3.41 4.38 -28.66
C PRO A 561 -4.45 5.50 -28.82
N HIS A 562 -5.60 5.39 -28.15
CA HIS A 562 -6.66 6.41 -28.21
C HIS A 562 -6.38 7.66 -27.35
N LYS A 563 -5.25 7.71 -26.63
CA LYS A 563 -4.77 8.84 -25.82
C LYS A 563 -3.40 9.35 -26.27
N LEU A 564 -2.93 8.95 -27.46
CA LEU A 564 -1.65 9.38 -28.01
C LEU A 564 -1.56 10.92 -28.06
N ASP A 565 -0.59 11.48 -27.36
CA ASP A 565 -0.29 12.92 -27.31
C ASP A 565 1.21 13.10 -27.02
N LEU A 566 2.00 13.21 -28.08
CA LEU A 566 3.46 13.25 -27.99
C LEU A 566 3.98 14.56 -27.37
N ASP A 567 3.24 15.66 -27.55
CA ASP A 567 3.60 16.97 -26.98
C ASP A 567 3.43 16.94 -25.46
N ARG A 568 2.32 16.37 -25.00
CA ARG A 568 2.09 16.15 -23.57
C ARG A 568 3.07 15.16 -22.96
N ALA A 569 3.40 14.07 -23.67
CA ALA A 569 4.43 13.14 -23.23
C ALA A 569 5.78 13.86 -23.06
N THR A 570 6.20 14.66 -24.04
CA THR A 570 7.45 15.44 -23.98
C THR A 570 7.44 16.41 -22.79
N SER A 571 6.34 17.14 -22.58
CA SER A 571 6.20 18.06 -21.45
C SER A 571 6.36 17.37 -20.08
N LEU A 572 5.79 16.18 -19.93
CA LEU A 572 5.92 15.37 -18.71
C LEU A 572 7.36 14.89 -18.48
N ILE A 573 8.06 14.45 -19.54
CA ILE A 573 9.46 14.03 -19.44
C ILE A 573 10.36 15.22 -19.09
N THR A 574 10.16 16.37 -19.74
CA THR A 574 10.88 17.62 -19.41
C THR A 574 10.62 18.05 -17.97
N THR A 575 9.39 17.88 -17.48
CA THR A 575 9.05 18.15 -16.07
C THR A 575 9.83 17.22 -15.15
N ALA A 576 9.88 15.92 -15.44
CA ALA A 576 10.65 14.95 -14.67
C ALA A 576 12.15 15.32 -14.62
N GLN A 577 12.74 15.66 -15.77
CA GLN A 577 14.15 16.08 -15.87
C GLN A 577 14.42 17.42 -15.16
N SER A 578 13.44 18.34 -15.13
CA SER A 578 13.59 19.62 -14.41
C SER A 578 13.57 19.47 -12.90
N ILE A 579 12.93 18.41 -12.37
CA ILE A 579 12.87 18.13 -10.93
C ILE A 579 14.19 17.50 -10.47
N ASP A 580 14.75 16.59 -11.26
CA ASP A 580 16.07 16.00 -11.04
C ASP A 580 16.83 15.83 -12.37
N PRO A 581 17.80 16.71 -12.65
CA PRO A 581 18.64 16.60 -13.84
C PRO A 581 19.50 15.33 -13.91
N SER A 582 19.74 14.66 -12.77
CA SER A 582 20.53 13.43 -12.70
C SER A 582 19.73 12.16 -13.02
N TYR A 583 18.41 12.28 -13.16
CA TYR A 583 17.53 11.14 -13.38
C TYR A 583 17.64 10.61 -14.81
N CYS A 584 18.51 9.62 -15.03
CA CYS A 584 18.88 9.16 -16.37
C CYS A 584 17.80 8.33 -17.10
N ASP A 585 16.80 7.78 -16.40
CA ASP A 585 15.68 7.03 -16.99
C ASP A 585 14.87 7.85 -18.02
N VAL A 586 14.91 9.19 -17.92
CA VAL A 586 14.19 10.09 -18.86
C VAL A 586 14.69 9.94 -20.30
N HIS A 587 15.98 9.66 -20.50
CA HIS A 587 16.61 9.60 -21.82
C HIS A 587 16.01 8.50 -22.68
N GLN A 588 15.70 7.34 -22.07
CA GLN A 588 15.01 6.27 -22.77
C GLN A 588 13.61 6.70 -23.25
N GLN A 589 12.90 7.50 -22.46
CA GLN A 589 11.57 7.97 -22.83
C GLN A 589 11.61 9.10 -23.86
N PHE A 590 12.59 10.00 -23.79
CA PHE A 590 12.83 10.97 -24.86
C PHE A 590 13.14 10.28 -26.18
N ALA A 591 14.04 9.29 -26.18
CA ALA A 591 14.34 8.49 -27.36
C ALA A 591 13.06 7.88 -27.95
N HIS A 592 12.23 7.25 -27.13
CA HIS A 592 10.97 6.67 -27.58
C HIS A 592 10.03 7.70 -28.24
N VAL A 593 9.84 8.87 -27.62
CA VAL A 593 8.99 9.93 -28.18
C VAL A 593 9.60 10.51 -29.47
N TYR A 594 10.91 10.72 -29.53
CA TYR A 594 11.58 11.23 -30.74
C TYR A 594 11.53 10.26 -31.90
N PHE A 595 11.63 8.95 -31.63
CA PHE A 595 11.43 7.92 -32.63
C PHE A 595 10.01 8.00 -33.24
N GLN A 596 8.98 8.15 -32.40
CA GLN A 596 7.60 8.32 -32.87
C GLN A 596 7.34 9.64 -33.61
N GLN A 597 8.14 10.68 -33.34
CA GLN A 597 8.11 11.95 -34.06
C GLN A 597 8.94 11.93 -35.36
N SER A 598 9.57 10.80 -35.71
CA SER A 598 10.51 10.67 -36.83
C SER A 598 11.74 11.60 -36.71
N LYS A 599 12.11 11.97 -35.48
CA LYS A 599 13.29 12.77 -35.13
C LYS A 599 14.47 11.85 -34.81
N TYR A 600 15.04 11.27 -35.86
CA TYR A 600 16.03 10.21 -35.71
C TYR A 600 17.37 10.67 -35.14
N ILE A 601 17.80 11.91 -35.38
CA ILE A 601 19.07 12.43 -34.85
C ILE A 601 18.97 12.62 -33.34
N GLU A 602 17.88 13.23 -32.88
CA GLU A 602 17.60 13.41 -31.45
C GLU A 602 17.38 12.06 -30.75
N PHE A 603 16.77 11.10 -31.44
CA PHE A 603 16.70 9.71 -30.98
C PHE A 603 18.09 9.10 -30.80
N GLU A 604 18.98 9.20 -31.81
CA GLU A 604 20.35 8.68 -31.75
C GLU A 604 21.11 9.27 -30.53
N GLU A 605 20.98 10.58 -30.28
CA GLU A 605 21.61 11.26 -29.14
C GLU A 605 21.07 10.82 -27.76
N GLU A 606 19.75 10.74 -27.61
CA GLU A 606 19.12 10.32 -26.35
C GLU A 606 19.35 8.82 -26.07
N MET A 607 19.44 8.00 -27.12
CA MET A 607 19.80 6.59 -26.99
C MET A 607 21.20 6.39 -26.44
N VAL A 608 22.18 7.21 -26.84
CA VAL A 608 23.53 7.16 -26.26
C VAL A 608 23.48 7.43 -24.76
N LYS A 609 22.76 8.47 -24.33
CA LYS A 609 22.59 8.78 -22.89
C LYS A 609 21.88 7.65 -22.14
N SER A 610 20.90 7.02 -22.79
CA SER A 610 20.17 5.86 -22.24
C SER A 610 21.04 4.60 -22.11
N LEU A 611 22.04 4.41 -22.99
CA LEU A 611 23.01 3.32 -22.90
C LEU A 611 23.98 3.49 -21.73
N LEU A 612 24.30 4.74 -21.40
CA LEU A 612 25.20 5.09 -20.30
C LEU A 612 24.51 5.02 -18.92
N CYS A 613 23.18 5.00 -18.91
CA CYS A 613 22.39 4.85 -17.70
C CYS A 613 22.34 3.36 -17.27
N PRO A 614 22.84 3.00 -16.07
CA PRO A 614 22.89 1.60 -15.62
C PRO A 614 21.52 0.92 -15.56
N PHE A 615 20.44 1.70 -15.37
CA PHE A 615 19.09 1.19 -15.21
C PHE A 615 18.36 0.92 -16.53
N THR A 616 18.71 1.65 -17.60
CA THR A 616 18.05 1.53 -18.92
C THR A 616 18.92 0.84 -19.96
N MET A 617 20.23 0.67 -19.69
CA MET A 617 21.22 0.10 -20.62
C MET A 617 20.77 -1.19 -21.30
N GLY A 618 20.25 -2.16 -20.55
CA GLY A 618 19.88 -3.47 -21.12
C GLY A 618 18.81 -3.37 -22.21
N GLN A 619 17.82 -2.50 -22.02
CA GLN A 619 16.76 -2.26 -23.01
C GLN A 619 17.25 -1.34 -24.13
N ALA A 620 17.98 -0.28 -23.77
CA ALA A 620 18.58 0.65 -24.71
C ALA A 620 19.50 -0.08 -25.71
N MET A 621 20.26 -1.07 -25.24
CA MET A 621 21.16 -1.87 -26.09
C MET A 621 20.40 -2.63 -27.17
N ASN A 622 19.25 -3.22 -26.84
CA ASN A 622 18.45 -3.95 -27.81
C ASN A 622 17.88 -3.01 -28.88
N ASN A 623 17.29 -1.88 -28.46
CA ASN A 623 16.75 -0.88 -29.38
C ASN A 623 17.85 -0.26 -30.25
N TRP A 624 19.03 0.01 -29.68
CA TRP A 624 20.20 0.52 -30.39
C TRP A 624 20.67 -0.46 -31.47
N GLN A 625 20.80 -1.74 -31.14
CA GLN A 625 21.23 -2.78 -32.07
C GLN A 625 20.23 -2.95 -33.22
N GLN A 626 18.93 -2.96 -32.93
CA GLN A 626 17.88 -3.09 -33.95
C GLN A 626 17.85 -1.89 -34.89
N TYR A 627 17.95 -0.68 -34.34
CA TYR A 627 17.99 0.55 -35.12
C TYR A 627 19.16 0.58 -36.10
N TRP A 628 20.39 0.42 -35.58
CA TRP A 628 21.59 0.49 -36.42
C TRP A 628 21.70 -0.68 -37.39
N LYS A 629 21.13 -1.85 -37.07
CA LYS A 629 21.07 -2.97 -38.02
C LYS A 629 20.32 -2.59 -39.31
N VAL A 630 19.22 -1.85 -39.19
CA VAL A 630 18.45 -1.41 -40.37
C VAL A 630 19.15 -0.25 -41.08
N ILE A 631 19.61 0.75 -40.32
CA ILE A 631 20.25 1.94 -40.90
C ILE A 631 21.56 1.59 -41.64
N LEU A 632 22.34 0.64 -41.12
CA LEU A 632 23.61 0.22 -41.72
C LEU A 632 23.45 -0.82 -42.83
N GLN A 633 22.23 -1.31 -43.08
CA GLN A 633 21.94 -2.28 -44.14
C GLN A 633 22.17 -1.69 -45.54
N ASP A 634 21.91 -0.38 -45.72
CA ASP A 634 22.25 0.31 -46.97
C ASP A 634 23.73 0.65 -47.01
N SER A 635 24.49 -0.16 -47.75
CA SER A 635 25.93 0.01 -47.95
C SER A 635 26.34 1.40 -48.49
N ARG A 636 25.41 2.14 -49.12
CA ARG A 636 25.63 3.47 -49.71
C ARG A 636 25.52 4.62 -48.70
N ASN A 637 25.01 4.39 -47.50
CA ASN A 637 24.86 5.43 -46.48
C ASN A 637 26.17 5.64 -45.69
N THR A 638 27.14 6.34 -46.30
CA THR A 638 28.43 6.64 -45.68
C THR A 638 28.32 7.57 -44.48
N GLU A 639 27.32 8.45 -44.47
CA GLU A 639 27.07 9.38 -43.38
C GLU A 639 26.62 8.66 -42.10
N ALA A 640 25.69 7.71 -42.23
CA ALA A 640 25.23 6.91 -41.09
C ALA A 640 26.37 6.07 -40.47
N LYS A 641 27.27 5.53 -41.30
CA LYS A 641 28.47 4.81 -40.81
C LYS A 641 29.38 5.73 -39.99
N LEU A 642 29.59 6.96 -40.44
CA LEU A 642 30.38 7.95 -39.71
C LEU A 642 29.72 8.33 -38.38
N ARG A 643 28.40 8.58 -38.37
CA ARG A 643 27.65 8.87 -37.13
C ARG A 643 27.75 7.72 -36.13
N TYR A 644 27.52 6.48 -36.59
CA TYR A 644 27.66 5.30 -35.74
C TYR A 644 29.05 5.19 -35.12
N GLN A 645 30.12 5.39 -35.91
CA GLN A 645 31.49 5.37 -35.41
C GLN A 645 31.75 6.46 -34.36
N ASN A 646 31.23 7.67 -34.59
CA ASN A 646 31.35 8.77 -33.64
C ASN A 646 30.64 8.45 -32.31
N TYR A 647 29.41 7.94 -32.36
CA TYR A 647 28.68 7.56 -31.15
C TYR A 647 29.34 6.40 -30.40
N MET A 648 29.83 5.39 -31.11
CA MET A 648 30.56 4.27 -30.48
C MET A 648 31.85 4.74 -29.80
N THR A 649 32.59 5.66 -30.44
CA THR A 649 33.79 6.27 -29.83
C THR A 649 33.42 7.04 -28.57
N ARG A 650 32.35 7.83 -28.61
CA ARG A 650 31.85 8.58 -27.46
C ARG A 650 31.44 7.66 -26.31
N ILE A 651 30.68 6.60 -26.60
CA ILE A 651 30.27 5.61 -25.58
C ILE A 651 31.50 4.98 -24.93
N GLN A 652 32.52 4.59 -25.71
CA GLN A 652 33.75 4.01 -25.18
C GLN A 652 34.46 4.96 -24.20
N VAL A 653 34.61 6.23 -24.59
CA VAL A 653 35.25 7.24 -23.74
C VAL A 653 34.49 7.43 -22.43
N GLU A 654 33.17 7.58 -22.48
CA GLU A 654 32.34 7.81 -21.29
C GLU A 654 32.30 6.57 -20.36
N VAL A 655 32.31 5.35 -20.92
CA VAL A 655 32.42 4.12 -20.13
C VAL A 655 33.79 4.01 -19.46
N GLU A 656 34.88 4.28 -20.18
CA GLU A 656 36.24 4.26 -19.61
C GLU A 656 36.41 5.28 -18.48
N GLU A 657 35.81 6.47 -18.63
CA GLU A 657 35.80 7.51 -17.61
C GLU A 657 35.01 7.07 -16.37
N SER A 658 33.81 6.52 -16.55
CA SER A 658 33.00 5.98 -15.46
C SER A 658 33.70 4.84 -14.71
N GLU A 659 34.38 3.94 -15.43
CA GLU A 659 35.20 2.88 -14.82
C GLU A 659 36.41 3.43 -14.04
N ARG A 660 37.03 4.52 -14.52
CA ARG A 660 38.12 5.18 -13.81
C ARG A 660 37.62 5.82 -12.51
N GLU A 661 36.53 6.57 -12.56
CA GLU A 661 35.91 7.17 -11.37
C GLU A 661 35.49 6.10 -10.35
N GLY A 662 34.89 5.00 -10.82
CA GLY A 662 34.54 3.86 -9.98
C GLY A 662 35.74 3.22 -9.28
N ARG A 663 36.92 3.17 -9.93
CA ARG A 663 38.18 2.69 -9.33
C ARG A 663 38.81 3.66 -8.33
N GLU A 664 38.55 4.95 -8.45
CA GLU A 664 39.05 5.97 -7.51
C GLU A 664 38.19 6.08 -6.25
N LEU A 665 36.92 5.70 -6.34
CA LEU A 665 35.95 5.69 -5.23
C LEU A 665 35.93 4.39 -4.41
N ALA A 666 36.45 3.29 -4.97
CA ALA A 666 36.59 1.98 -4.32
C ALA A 666 37.92 1.84 -3.57
#